data_AF-A0A8J3Z5R5-F1
#
_entry.id   AF-A0A8J3Z5R5-F1
#
_cell.length_a   1.000
_cell.length_b   1.000
_cell.length_c   1.000
_cell.angle_alpha   90.00
_cell.angle_beta   90.00
_cell.angle_gamma   90.00
#
_symmetry.space_group_name_H-M   'P 1'
#
loop_
_entity.id
_entity.type
_entity.pdbx_description
1 polymer ?
#
loop_
_entity_poly.entity_id
_entity_poly.type
_entity_poly.pdbx_seq_one_letter_code
_entity_poly.pdbx_strand_id
1 'polypeptide(L)'
;MATVYKIHPAIGIARVGNSPDDFFVGPERIGQPPEPPGGFKDDQCRVKRQAARFRVFAHNDDGTVDEITDAEAEITWTVNLANTKAANPGRGNSEDPAKLAIEPGARTLNGPNERQKFDTGTIDFDNAPLTTVPLGEIRSTPENYLVVLGGSGTSASPGGTALDGYFWASDDWYDDVSDGPVTATVKLRSDNSTPAVVGAWVIVAPPNFAPDQNSVITMYDRVFQAMVDAGMIPAPTTTSYTHDVYPILQRARDTNSVDRTFGSHTWTDPVTSDPLRNAIFNKLADPAGGGGNMPSLNNSGTNDNRLTLTQYAHMERWKNDNYANDWTGVPPPQADITPDGLDRAALQACVGGAFLPGIETGGLPGTPPLVNRPIIDPSKYAEPFRLDHSALDPGALTYVMALPWQNDFFQCADNWWPVPRPNYVTRGGVAQQSFISGVVNSGQSMVDNWHKLGFVVRQGTDLIEVDRCDLAGVNLLTPLLNFQHVPQGPMGMVRETALAITFEVSSPSSALTLEYAPGGAPNHPQLVPFNASVTVGPTANAVATARLWVIYRTSNPGDELPPQTVTVQEAGGTRTWTVTIIGDTVARRTAAAALVLDRSTSMAEDRGDGQSKHASLQQAANTFVDVMLEGDGVGVVRFNQDAQVLKSVLPLGAGGLSDINRSAIKDIINGNGLDPNGLTSIGDGIFEGRGILNATTTPFDVKSLVVLTDGVETSLRSIADVAGDINEFTYAVGLGQPQNISVPALQTISGNNGGYLLVTGAIGTDNRFLLQKYFLQILAGISNAEIVLDPDGHLVPGRVERVPFQLTAGDAGVDVILLTPNTDIVDFRVETPSGQLIEPWRAQSEPGMRFVRSDGVSYYRIALPFEFMADRFDAGGTWQALLTVGRPRIERSDSRDGTDPSIRHRQPVAAQPPRIVTAPSRFARAQRASILAAEQPSLAGGPIGEHGFRTVPYSVVVHAYSNLTMEAQAEQHSFVPGARVFLHATLARSGIPAAGDAQVWAEVTAPGGSTSTVPLAESESGRFTGRFDTTGVGVYRIRVRARGTTPGGEAFAREKTLTAAVWRGGDQTPPSPSTGDGAHEQLCKLLTCLLRRDGAITPEFEKRLRALGLNLDAARKCLAEFCRG
;
A
#
# COMPACT_ATOMS: atom_id res chain seq x y z
N MET A 1 -16.65 -24.02 72.79
CA MET A 1 -17.88 -23.97 71.97
C MET A 1 -17.74 -22.73 71.11
N ALA A 2 -18.05 -22.83 69.83
CA ALA A 2 -18.00 -21.68 68.93
C ALA A 2 -19.06 -20.65 69.32
N THR A 3 -18.66 -19.39 69.34
CA THR A 3 -19.52 -18.25 69.69
C THR A 3 -20.31 -17.80 68.46
N VAL A 4 -19.64 -17.78 67.29
CA VAL A 4 -20.22 -17.31 66.02
C VAL A 4 -19.59 -18.04 64.83
N TYR A 5 -20.39 -18.39 63.84
CA TYR A 5 -19.92 -18.91 62.55
C TYR A 5 -19.98 -17.80 61.51
N LYS A 6 -18.93 -17.63 60.71
CA LYS A 6 -18.82 -16.54 59.73
C LYS A 6 -18.30 -17.04 58.38
N ILE A 7 -18.84 -16.49 57.30
CA ILE A 7 -18.34 -16.73 55.95
C ILE A 7 -17.17 -15.78 55.67
N HIS A 8 -16.08 -16.31 55.12
CA HIS A 8 -14.92 -15.54 54.64
C HIS A 8 -14.53 -15.93 53.20
N PRO A 9 -14.09 -14.98 52.36
CA PRO A 9 -13.95 -13.56 52.66
C PRO A 9 -15.31 -12.89 52.92
N ALA A 10 -15.35 -11.87 53.79
CA ALA A 10 -16.56 -11.11 54.10
C ALA A 10 -17.08 -10.35 52.87
N ILE A 11 -16.17 -9.94 51.99
CA ILE A 11 -16.46 -9.41 50.65
C ILE A 11 -15.54 -10.14 49.65
N GLY A 12 -16.09 -11.06 48.88
CA GLY A 12 -15.36 -11.81 47.85
C GLY A 12 -15.36 -11.11 46.49
N ILE A 13 -14.29 -11.29 45.72
CA ILE A 13 -14.10 -10.66 44.41
C ILE A 13 -13.99 -11.73 43.31
N ALA A 14 -15.05 -11.83 42.51
CA ALA A 14 -15.04 -12.57 41.25
C ALA A 14 -14.82 -11.59 40.09
N ARG A 15 -14.35 -12.07 38.94
CA ARG A 15 -14.19 -11.25 37.73
C ARG A 15 -14.73 -11.95 36.49
N VAL A 16 -15.36 -11.18 35.62
CA VAL A 16 -15.91 -11.66 34.35
C VAL A 16 -14.81 -12.19 33.42
N GLY A 17 -15.18 -13.12 32.54
CA GLY A 17 -14.27 -13.78 31.61
C GLY A 17 -15.05 -14.55 30.55
N ASN A 18 -14.70 -14.42 29.27
CA ASN A 18 -15.47 -15.02 28.18
C ASN A 18 -15.14 -16.50 27.92
N SER A 19 -14.28 -17.13 28.72
CA SER A 19 -14.06 -18.58 28.65
C SER A 19 -15.25 -19.34 29.27
N PRO A 20 -15.91 -20.24 28.51
CA PRO A 20 -17.14 -20.90 28.94
C PRO A 20 -16.94 -21.89 30.08
N ASP A 21 -15.75 -22.49 30.18
CA ASP A 21 -15.46 -23.60 31.09
C ASP A 21 -14.23 -23.37 31.98
N ASP A 22 -13.21 -22.64 31.50
CA ASP A 22 -11.98 -22.41 32.26
C ASP A 22 -12.09 -21.22 33.21
N PHE A 23 -11.51 -21.38 34.41
CA PHE A 23 -11.46 -20.37 35.45
C PHE A 23 -10.28 -20.61 36.40
N PHE A 24 -10.01 -19.63 37.25
CA PHE A 24 -9.05 -19.74 38.36
C PHE A 24 -9.61 -19.07 39.61
N VAL A 25 -9.10 -19.41 40.80
CA VAL A 25 -9.50 -18.78 42.06
C VAL A 25 -8.66 -17.52 42.28
N GLY A 26 -9.29 -16.42 42.73
CA GLY A 26 -8.58 -15.20 43.09
C GLY A 26 -7.66 -15.36 44.31
N PRO A 27 -6.92 -14.31 44.71
CA PRO A 27 -6.02 -14.35 45.85
C PRO A 27 -6.70 -14.75 47.17
N GLU A 28 -6.18 -15.78 47.84
CA GLU A 28 -6.63 -16.21 49.18
C GLU A 28 -5.60 -15.94 50.28
N ARG A 29 -4.40 -15.47 49.91
CA ARG A 29 -3.28 -15.20 50.81
C ARG A 29 -2.68 -13.86 50.50
N ILE A 30 -2.33 -13.12 51.55
CA ILE A 30 -1.65 -11.83 51.42
C ILE A 30 -0.32 -12.06 50.70
N GLY A 31 -0.06 -11.29 49.64
CA GLY A 31 1.17 -11.38 48.85
C GLY A 31 1.21 -12.50 47.82
N GLN A 32 0.13 -13.29 47.65
CA GLN A 32 0.03 -14.30 46.59
C GLN A 32 -0.74 -13.76 45.37
N PRO A 33 -0.05 -13.48 44.24
CA PRO A 33 -0.75 -13.19 42.99
C PRO A 33 -1.40 -14.46 42.41
N PRO A 34 -2.44 -14.32 41.56
CA PRO A 34 -3.04 -15.46 40.90
C PRO A 34 -2.12 -15.98 39.77
N GLU A 35 -1.88 -17.30 39.75
CA GLU A 35 -1.08 -17.97 38.73
C GLU A 35 -1.90 -19.08 38.05
N PRO A 36 -2.82 -18.73 37.13
CA PRO A 36 -3.68 -19.71 36.48
C PRO A 36 -2.86 -20.70 35.63
N PRO A 37 -3.13 -22.02 35.71
CA PRO A 37 -2.50 -23.00 34.84
C PRO A 37 -2.73 -22.68 33.36
N GLY A 38 -1.66 -22.63 32.57
CA GLY A 38 -1.72 -22.29 31.15
C GLY A 38 -2.02 -20.82 30.85
N GLY A 39 -1.84 -19.91 31.82
CA GLY A 39 -2.04 -18.46 31.62
C GLY A 39 -3.49 -18.01 31.86
N PHE A 40 -3.74 -16.72 31.61
CA PHE A 40 -5.02 -16.06 31.93
C PHE A 40 -6.09 -16.27 30.85
N LYS A 41 -5.72 -16.91 29.74
CA LYS A 41 -6.61 -17.21 28.62
C LYS A 41 -6.63 -18.69 28.30
N ASP A 42 -7.70 -19.12 27.64
CA ASP A 42 -7.77 -20.43 27.01
C ASP A 42 -7.17 -20.42 25.59
N ASP A 43 -7.08 -21.60 24.99
CA ASP A 43 -6.50 -21.82 23.66
C ASP A 43 -7.24 -21.09 22.51
N GLN A 44 -8.45 -20.56 22.78
CA GLN A 44 -9.23 -19.77 21.83
C GLN A 44 -9.11 -18.26 22.07
N CYS A 45 -8.16 -17.84 22.91
CA CYS A 45 -8.00 -16.47 23.36
C CYS A 45 -9.23 -15.90 24.09
N ARG A 46 -9.89 -16.71 24.91
CA ARG A 46 -10.93 -16.21 25.82
C ARG A 46 -10.34 -16.09 27.21
N VAL A 47 -10.65 -15.00 27.90
CA VAL A 47 -10.21 -14.72 29.27
C VAL A 47 -10.89 -15.70 30.23
N LYS A 48 -10.09 -16.40 31.03
CA LYS A 48 -10.57 -17.27 32.11
C LYS A 48 -11.24 -16.41 33.18
N ARG A 49 -12.37 -16.89 33.72
CA ARG A 49 -13.04 -16.19 34.83
C ARG A 49 -12.20 -16.28 36.10
N GLN A 50 -12.20 -15.20 36.89
CA GLN A 50 -11.68 -15.26 38.26
C GLN A 50 -12.85 -15.58 39.21
N ALA A 51 -12.71 -16.64 39.99
CA ALA A 51 -13.71 -17.04 40.97
C ALA A 51 -13.38 -16.52 42.37
N ALA A 52 -14.42 -16.16 43.12
CA ALA A 52 -14.33 -15.96 44.56
C ALA A 52 -14.64 -17.28 45.27
N ARG A 53 -13.73 -17.76 46.13
CA ARG A 53 -13.96 -18.95 46.95
C ARG A 53 -14.29 -18.54 48.40
N PHE A 54 -15.35 -19.11 48.93
CA PHE A 54 -15.86 -18.85 50.27
C PHE A 54 -15.77 -20.08 51.17
N ARG A 55 -15.47 -19.84 52.43
CA ARG A 55 -15.30 -20.84 53.50
C ARG A 55 -16.09 -20.40 54.72
N VAL A 56 -16.49 -21.34 55.57
CA VAL A 56 -17.11 -21.05 56.87
C VAL A 56 -16.07 -21.24 57.97
N PHE A 57 -15.97 -20.29 58.89
CA PHE A 57 -15.11 -20.37 60.06
C PHE A 57 -15.92 -20.26 61.35
N ALA A 58 -15.62 -21.10 62.32
CA ALA A 58 -16.11 -21.02 63.68
C ALA A 58 -15.17 -20.15 64.53
N HIS A 59 -15.68 -19.06 65.09
CA HIS A 59 -14.96 -18.17 65.99
C HIS A 59 -15.32 -18.54 67.44
N ASN A 60 -14.33 -19.02 68.19
CA ASN A 60 -14.51 -19.50 69.57
C ASN A 60 -14.28 -18.38 70.61
N ASP A 61 -14.88 -18.52 71.80
CA ASP A 61 -14.74 -17.57 72.91
C ASP A 61 -13.28 -17.39 73.39
N ASP A 62 -12.42 -18.39 73.16
CA ASP A 62 -11.00 -18.37 73.53
C ASP A 62 -10.12 -17.68 72.48
N GLY A 63 -10.71 -17.15 71.40
CA GLY A 63 -10.04 -16.47 70.30
C GLY A 63 -9.47 -17.42 69.25
N THR A 64 -9.66 -18.73 69.37
CA THR A 64 -9.29 -19.68 68.30
C THR A 64 -10.31 -19.63 67.17
N VAL A 65 -9.84 -19.94 65.96
CA VAL A 65 -10.69 -20.02 64.78
C VAL A 65 -10.46 -21.34 64.07
N ASP A 66 -11.55 -22.06 63.82
CA ASP A 66 -11.54 -23.35 63.13
C ASP A 66 -12.30 -23.25 61.80
N GLU A 67 -11.76 -23.82 60.73
CA GLU A 67 -12.47 -23.94 59.44
C GLU A 67 -13.50 -25.07 59.52
N ILE A 68 -14.71 -24.82 59.03
CA ILE A 68 -15.81 -25.78 58.99
C ILE A 68 -15.99 -26.28 57.56
N THR A 69 -15.84 -27.58 57.36
CA THR A 69 -15.99 -28.25 56.05
C THR A 69 -17.14 -29.27 56.09
N ASP A 70 -17.36 -29.96 54.96
CA ASP A 70 -18.39 -31.02 54.88
C ASP A 70 -18.15 -32.19 55.86
N ALA A 71 -16.89 -32.35 56.32
CA ALA A 71 -16.51 -33.36 57.31
C ALA A 71 -17.10 -33.06 58.69
N GLU A 72 -17.19 -31.79 59.07
CA GLU A 72 -17.73 -31.34 60.37
C GLU A 72 -19.23 -31.03 60.31
N ALA A 73 -19.76 -30.64 59.16
CA ALA A 73 -21.15 -30.18 59.04
C ALA A 73 -21.75 -30.44 57.65
N GLU A 74 -23.09 -30.55 57.57
CA GLU A 74 -23.81 -30.39 56.30
C GLU A 74 -23.91 -28.88 56.00
N ILE A 75 -23.32 -28.42 54.89
CA ILE A 75 -23.30 -27.01 54.50
C ILE A 75 -24.14 -26.79 53.25
N THR A 76 -25.14 -25.91 53.35
CA THR A 76 -25.96 -25.43 52.23
C THR A 76 -25.62 -23.98 51.94
N TRP A 77 -25.21 -23.69 50.70
CA TRP A 77 -24.83 -22.35 50.26
C TRP A 77 -25.97 -21.70 49.48
N THR A 78 -26.21 -20.40 49.68
CA THR A 78 -27.14 -19.62 48.86
C THR A 78 -26.51 -18.30 48.44
N VAL A 79 -26.62 -17.96 47.15
CA VAL A 79 -26.11 -16.71 46.58
C VAL A 79 -27.22 -16.05 45.77
N ASN A 80 -27.37 -14.73 45.91
CA ASN A 80 -28.32 -13.94 45.13
C ASN A 80 -27.58 -12.81 44.41
N LEU A 81 -27.41 -12.91 43.09
CA LEU A 81 -26.75 -11.88 42.28
C LEU A 81 -27.77 -11.02 41.54
N ALA A 82 -27.51 -9.72 41.45
CA ALA A 82 -28.25 -8.83 40.56
C ALA A 82 -27.32 -7.81 39.89
N ASN A 83 -27.74 -7.32 38.73
CA ASN A 83 -27.19 -6.12 38.10
C ASN A 83 -28.31 -5.10 37.96
N THR A 84 -28.17 -3.98 38.66
CA THR A 84 -29.18 -2.90 38.68
C THR A 84 -28.67 -1.63 38.01
N LYS A 85 -27.54 -1.67 37.29
CA LYS A 85 -26.93 -0.46 36.71
C LYS A 85 -27.85 0.29 35.76
N ALA A 86 -28.55 -0.42 34.88
CA ALA A 86 -29.47 0.18 33.90
C ALA A 86 -30.69 0.81 34.58
N ALA A 87 -31.10 0.27 35.73
CA ALA A 87 -32.18 0.80 36.57
C ALA A 87 -31.82 2.11 37.29
N ASN A 88 -30.58 2.59 37.16
CA ASN A 88 -30.18 3.84 37.78
C ASN A 88 -30.81 5.06 37.07
N PRO A 89 -31.57 5.92 37.78
CA PRO A 89 -32.23 7.08 37.16
C PRO A 89 -31.27 8.07 36.48
N GLY A 90 -29.99 8.04 36.84
CA GLY A 90 -28.96 8.85 36.20
C GLY A 90 -28.50 8.35 34.83
N ARG A 91 -28.90 7.14 34.41
CA ARG A 91 -28.46 6.54 33.13
C ARG A 91 -29.03 7.23 31.91
N GLY A 92 -30.21 7.84 32.06
CA GLY A 92 -31.00 8.44 30.99
C GLY A 92 -32.15 7.55 30.49
N ASN A 93 -32.20 6.28 30.92
CA ASN A 93 -33.35 5.39 30.71
C ASN A 93 -34.62 5.95 31.37
N SER A 94 -35.75 5.88 30.65
CA SER A 94 -37.03 6.45 31.08
C SER A 94 -38.05 5.41 31.54
N GLU A 95 -37.71 4.14 31.34
CA GLU A 95 -38.51 2.97 31.67
C GLU A 95 -38.57 2.72 33.18
N ASP A 96 -39.50 1.85 33.59
CA ASP A 96 -39.60 1.41 34.98
C ASP A 96 -38.29 0.70 35.42
N PRO A 97 -37.61 1.15 36.49
CA PRO A 97 -36.41 0.51 37.02
C PRO A 97 -36.54 -1.01 37.23
N ALA A 98 -37.74 -1.51 37.56
CA ALA A 98 -37.98 -2.94 37.73
C ALA A 98 -37.84 -3.76 36.43
N LYS A 99 -38.00 -3.13 35.26
CA LYS A 99 -37.74 -3.76 33.95
C LYS A 99 -36.25 -3.80 33.60
N LEU A 100 -35.48 -2.89 34.19
CA LEU A 100 -34.08 -2.64 33.87
C LEU A 100 -33.12 -3.36 34.83
N ALA A 101 -33.62 -3.90 35.95
CA ALA A 101 -32.87 -4.70 36.88
C ALA A 101 -32.75 -6.16 36.40
N ILE A 102 -31.54 -6.66 36.23
CA ILE A 102 -31.27 -8.06 35.87
C ILE A 102 -31.21 -8.88 37.16
N GLU A 103 -32.31 -9.56 37.47
CA GLU A 103 -32.50 -10.31 38.72
C GLU A 103 -32.86 -11.78 38.44
N PRO A 104 -31.87 -12.68 38.27
CA PRO A 104 -32.12 -14.12 38.10
C PRO A 104 -32.66 -14.82 39.37
N GLY A 105 -32.63 -14.14 40.52
CA GLY A 105 -33.00 -14.67 41.83
C GLY A 105 -31.94 -15.58 42.45
N ALA A 106 -32.16 -15.97 43.71
CA ALA A 106 -31.20 -16.76 44.48
C ALA A 106 -30.95 -18.16 43.88
N ARG A 107 -29.74 -18.69 44.08
CA ARG A 107 -29.34 -20.06 43.74
C ARG A 107 -28.77 -20.74 44.98
N THR A 108 -29.10 -22.02 45.15
CA THR A 108 -28.75 -22.81 46.33
C THR A 108 -28.01 -24.08 45.94
N LEU A 109 -26.94 -24.40 46.66
CA LEU A 109 -26.19 -25.66 46.59
C LEU A 109 -26.36 -26.40 47.92
N ASN A 110 -26.78 -27.66 47.86
CA ASN A 110 -27.13 -28.46 49.05
C ASN A 110 -26.00 -29.38 49.53
N GLY A 111 -24.88 -29.43 48.80
CA GLY A 111 -23.74 -30.28 49.14
C GLY A 111 -22.57 -30.11 48.16
N PRO A 112 -21.52 -30.94 48.29
CA PRO A 112 -20.31 -30.86 47.47
C PRO A 112 -20.56 -31.25 46.00
N ASN A 113 -19.74 -30.71 45.09
CA ASN A 113 -19.77 -30.96 43.63
C ASN A 113 -21.09 -30.59 42.93
N GLU A 114 -21.87 -29.67 43.49
CA GLU A 114 -23.07 -29.13 42.84
C GLU A 114 -22.72 -27.88 42.01
N ARG A 115 -23.59 -27.56 41.03
CA ARG A 115 -23.50 -26.37 40.18
C ARG A 115 -24.88 -25.80 39.90
N GLN A 116 -25.01 -24.48 39.98
CA GLN A 116 -26.22 -23.74 39.60
C GLN A 116 -25.85 -22.50 38.79
N LYS A 117 -26.63 -22.17 37.77
CA LYS A 117 -26.41 -21.01 36.88
C LYS A 117 -27.41 -19.89 37.17
N PHE A 118 -26.95 -18.65 37.00
CA PHE A 118 -27.78 -17.45 37.04
C PHE A 118 -28.18 -17.03 35.61
N ASP A 119 -28.87 -17.91 34.87
CA ASP A 119 -29.16 -17.79 33.44
C ASP A 119 -30.60 -17.35 33.11
N THR A 120 -31.37 -16.91 34.12
CA THR A 120 -32.78 -16.53 33.99
C THR A 120 -33.05 -15.03 34.15
N GLY A 121 -32.01 -14.21 34.36
CA GLY A 121 -32.17 -12.77 34.49
C GLY A 121 -32.55 -12.16 33.14
N THR A 122 -33.45 -11.18 33.12
CA THR A 122 -33.90 -10.51 31.90
C THR A 122 -33.84 -9.00 32.03
N ILE A 123 -33.67 -8.32 30.91
CA ILE A 123 -33.79 -6.87 30.82
C ILE A 123 -34.72 -6.48 29.66
N ASP A 124 -35.60 -5.51 29.91
CA ASP A 124 -36.65 -5.05 28.99
C ASP A 124 -36.55 -3.53 28.77
N PHE A 125 -35.94 -3.11 27.67
CA PHE A 125 -35.96 -1.73 27.20
C PHE A 125 -37.16 -1.50 26.28
N ASP A 126 -37.77 -0.31 26.35
CA ASP A 126 -38.93 -0.02 25.52
C ASP A 126 -38.53 0.02 24.04
N ASN A 127 -39.31 -0.67 23.18
CA ASN A 127 -39.04 -0.83 21.74
C ASN A 127 -37.80 -1.67 21.37
N ALA A 128 -37.24 -2.41 22.32
CA ALA A 128 -36.18 -3.39 22.05
C ALA A 128 -36.65 -4.83 22.34
N PRO A 129 -35.94 -5.87 21.85
CA PRO A 129 -36.21 -7.24 22.22
C PRO A 129 -35.91 -7.51 23.70
N LEU A 130 -36.83 -8.19 24.41
CA LEU A 130 -36.59 -8.73 25.74
C LEU A 130 -35.32 -9.60 25.71
N THR A 131 -34.33 -9.25 26.53
CA THR A 131 -33.00 -9.87 26.47
C THR A 131 -32.73 -10.66 27.75
N THR A 132 -32.31 -11.92 27.63
CA THR A 132 -31.84 -12.73 28.76
C THR A 132 -30.35 -12.50 28.98
N VAL A 133 -29.97 -12.19 30.22
CA VAL A 133 -28.59 -11.83 30.60
C VAL A 133 -28.11 -12.74 31.72
N PRO A 134 -27.22 -13.71 31.42
CA PRO A 134 -26.63 -14.57 32.45
C PRO A 134 -25.63 -13.81 33.33
N LEU A 135 -25.76 -13.88 34.66
CA LEU A 135 -24.86 -13.20 35.61
C LEU A 135 -23.72 -14.07 36.14
N GLY A 136 -23.63 -15.32 35.69
CA GLY A 136 -22.58 -16.27 36.08
C GLY A 136 -23.14 -17.55 36.68
N GLU A 137 -22.40 -18.13 37.63
CA GLU A 137 -22.76 -19.40 38.28
C GLU A 137 -22.10 -19.60 39.64
N ILE A 138 -22.66 -20.52 40.43
CA ILE A 138 -22.05 -21.02 41.66
C ILE A 138 -21.75 -22.51 41.56
N ARG A 139 -20.68 -22.93 42.22
CA ARG A 139 -20.25 -24.33 42.34
C ARG A 139 -19.82 -24.62 43.77
N SER A 140 -19.88 -25.89 44.18
CA SER A 140 -19.23 -26.36 45.41
C SER A 140 -18.07 -27.29 45.06
N THR A 141 -16.94 -27.14 45.76
CA THR A 141 -15.78 -28.05 45.61
C THR A 141 -16.07 -29.41 46.25
N PRO A 142 -15.20 -30.43 46.08
CA PRO A 142 -15.33 -31.70 46.81
C PRO A 142 -15.37 -31.52 48.34
N GLU A 143 -14.68 -30.51 48.87
CA GLU A 143 -14.68 -30.13 50.30
C GLU A 143 -15.86 -29.23 50.71
N ASN A 144 -16.79 -28.99 49.77
CA ASN A 144 -17.97 -28.13 49.91
C ASN A 144 -17.66 -26.63 50.13
N TYR A 145 -16.53 -26.15 49.60
CA TYR A 145 -16.30 -24.70 49.49
C TYR A 145 -17.14 -24.11 48.38
N LEU A 146 -17.77 -22.96 48.63
CA LEU A 146 -18.50 -22.24 47.59
C LEU A 146 -17.52 -21.52 46.67
N VAL A 147 -17.72 -21.68 45.36
CA VAL A 147 -16.99 -20.99 44.29
C VAL A 147 -18.01 -20.21 43.48
N VAL A 148 -17.89 -18.88 43.48
CA VAL A 148 -18.74 -17.97 42.71
C VAL A 148 -17.97 -17.49 41.48
N LEU A 149 -18.55 -17.71 40.30
CA LEU A 149 -18.04 -17.30 38.99
C LEU A 149 -18.95 -16.23 38.41
N GLY A 150 -18.36 -15.14 37.90
CA GLY A 150 -19.09 -14.07 37.24
C GLY A 150 -19.62 -14.41 35.85
N GLY A 151 -20.22 -13.40 35.21
CA GLY A 151 -20.63 -13.42 33.81
C GLY A 151 -19.48 -13.60 32.81
N SER A 152 -19.83 -13.55 31.54
CA SER A 152 -18.89 -13.74 30.41
C SER A 152 -18.19 -12.44 29.99
N GLY A 153 -18.53 -11.30 30.58
CA GLY A 153 -18.04 -9.98 30.17
C GLY A 153 -18.82 -9.43 28.98
N THR A 154 -20.05 -9.89 28.80
CA THR A 154 -20.95 -9.47 27.72
C THR A 154 -21.59 -8.14 28.05
N SER A 155 -21.55 -7.22 27.09
CA SER A 155 -22.27 -5.95 27.15
C SER A 155 -22.91 -5.69 25.79
N ALA A 156 -24.13 -5.18 25.77
CA ALA A 156 -24.83 -4.91 24.52
C ALA A 156 -25.91 -3.85 24.70
N SER A 157 -26.38 -3.34 23.56
CA SER A 157 -27.54 -2.47 23.46
C SER A 157 -28.65 -3.13 22.65
N PRO A 158 -29.74 -3.59 23.30
CA PRO A 158 -30.86 -4.24 22.62
C PRO A 158 -31.54 -3.39 21.54
N GLY A 159 -31.66 -2.07 21.75
CA GLY A 159 -32.21 -1.12 20.77
C GLY A 159 -31.20 -0.59 19.76
N GLY A 160 -29.90 -0.90 19.91
CA GLY A 160 -28.83 -0.54 18.97
C GLY A 160 -28.29 0.88 19.17
N THR A 161 -28.42 1.42 20.36
CA THR A 161 -27.85 2.71 20.77
C THR A 161 -26.32 2.67 20.75
N ALA A 162 -25.70 3.62 20.06
CA ALA A 162 -24.24 3.72 19.99
C ALA A 162 -23.65 4.21 21.33
N LEU A 163 -22.42 3.80 21.63
CA LEU A 163 -21.67 4.36 22.76
C LEU A 163 -21.12 5.74 22.39
N ASP A 164 -21.76 6.82 22.86
CA ASP A 164 -21.34 8.19 22.61
C ASP A 164 -20.90 8.96 23.89
N GLY A 165 -19.74 9.62 23.79
CA GLY A 165 -19.33 10.75 24.62
C GLY A 165 -19.03 10.50 26.11
N TYR A 166 -20.03 10.11 26.90
CA TYR A 166 -19.93 10.07 28.36
C TYR A 166 -19.56 8.68 28.88
N PHE A 167 -18.48 8.60 29.66
CA PHE A 167 -17.90 7.33 30.10
C PHE A 167 -18.79 6.52 31.04
N TRP A 168 -19.64 7.20 31.82
CA TRP A 168 -20.38 6.58 32.92
C TRP A 168 -21.76 6.07 32.52
N ALA A 169 -22.50 6.81 31.68
CA ALA A 169 -23.87 6.47 31.31
C ALA A 169 -24.04 6.30 29.80
N SER A 170 -24.83 5.30 29.43
CA SER A 170 -25.27 5.03 28.08
C SER A 170 -26.69 4.46 28.14
N ASP A 171 -27.62 5.09 27.42
CA ASP A 171 -29.02 4.67 27.33
C ASP A 171 -29.15 3.35 26.58
N ASP A 172 -30.10 2.50 26.96
CA ASP A 172 -30.36 1.23 26.25
C ASP A 172 -29.12 0.31 26.21
N TRP A 173 -28.29 0.32 27.27
CA TRP A 173 -27.15 -0.59 27.44
C TRP A 173 -27.30 -1.46 28.69
N TYR A 174 -26.76 -2.67 28.62
CA TYR A 174 -26.54 -3.54 29.79
C TYR A 174 -25.14 -4.16 29.77
N ASP A 175 -24.72 -4.67 30.92
CA ASP A 175 -23.56 -5.55 31.07
C ASP A 175 -23.87 -6.69 32.07
N ASP A 176 -22.93 -7.63 32.23
CA ASP A 176 -23.12 -8.84 33.05
C ASP A 176 -22.23 -8.91 34.31
N VAL A 177 -21.71 -7.76 34.75
CA VAL A 177 -21.19 -7.65 36.12
C VAL A 177 -22.35 -7.69 37.12
N SER A 178 -22.08 -7.94 38.40
CA SER A 178 -23.14 -8.04 39.41
C SER A 178 -22.56 -8.01 40.81
N ASP A 179 -23.42 -7.90 41.82
CA ASP A 179 -23.04 -8.16 43.20
C ASP A 179 -24.23 -8.67 44.01
N GLY A 180 -23.97 -9.23 45.18
CA GLY A 180 -25.04 -9.60 46.10
C GLY A 180 -24.62 -10.49 47.28
N PRO A 181 -25.59 -10.84 48.15
CA PRO A 181 -25.33 -11.56 49.38
C PRO A 181 -25.01 -13.04 49.14
N VAL A 182 -24.12 -13.54 50.00
CA VAL A 182 -23.72 -14.94 50.16
C VAL A 182 -24.12 -15.39 51.57
N THR A 183 -24.92 -16.43 51.66
CA THR A 183 -25.37 -17.01 52.94
C THR A 183 -25.12 -18.51 52.96
N ALA A 184 -25.06 -19.06 54.18
CA ALA A 184 -24.91 -20.48 54.39
C ALA A 184 -25.76 -20.95 55.57
N THR A 185 -26.28 -22.17 55.47
CA THR A 185 -26.83 -22.90 56.61
C THR A 185 -25.88 -24.04 56.92
N VAL A 186 -25.52 -24.17 58.20
CA VAL A 186 -24.61 -25.21 58.69
C VAL A 186 -25.37 -26.09 59.66
N LYS A 187 -25.32 -27.40 59.49
CA LYS A 187 -25.84 -28.39 60.43
C LYS A 187 -24.70 -29.27 60.92
N LEU A 188 -24.26 -29.06 62.17
CA LEU A 188 -23.08 -29.72 62.73
C LEU A 188 -23.33 -31.22 62.90
N ARG A 189 -22.40 -32.06 62.44
CA ARG A 189 -22.50 -33.53 62.58
C ARG A 189 -22.29 -33.99 64.02
N SER A 190 -21.62 -33.20 64.86
CA SER A 190 -21.33 -33.52 66.26
C SER A 190 -22.59 -33.63 67.12
N ASP A 191 -23.59 -32.78 66.88
CA ASP A 191 -24.79 -32.67 67.73
C ASP A 191 -26.09 -32.36 66.96
N ASN A 192 -26.05 -32.31 65.63
CA ASN A 192 -27.16 -31.90 64.75
C ASN A 192 -27.68 -30.48 64.97
N SER A 193 -26.95 -29.61 65.68
CA SER A 193 -27.33 -28.22 65.84
C SER A 193 -27.17 -27.44 64.53
N THR A 194 -27.99 -26.40 64.35
CA THR A 194 -27.93 -25.50 63.18
C THR A 194 -27.61 -24.07 63.63
N PRO A 195 -26.34 -23.78 63.99
CA PRO A 195 -25.96 -22.43 64.44
C PRO A 195 -26.17 -21.40 63.33
N ALA A 196 -26.46 -20.16 63.73
CA ALA A 196 -26.58 -19.06 62.77
C ALA A 196 -25.21 -18.76 62.16
N VAL A 197 -25.16 -18.60 60.84
CA VAL A 197 -23.95 -18.21 60.12
C VAL A 197 -24.09 -16.78 59.64
N VAL A 198 -23.11 -15.94 59.98
CA VAL A 198 -23.07 -14.56 59.49
C VAL A 198 -22.62 -14.56 58.03
N GLY A 199 -23.47 -13.98 57.17
CA GLY A 199 -23.29 -13.93 55.72
C GLY A 199 -22.10 -13.09 55.25
N ALA A 200 -21.79 -13.21 53.97
CA ALA A 200 -20.78 -12.42 53.25
C ALA A 200 -21.40 -11.79 52.00
N TRP A 201 -20.62 -11.02 51.25
CA TRP A 201 -21.02 -10.44 49.97
C TRP A 201 -20.06 -10.86 48.86
N VAL A 202 -20.52 -10.89 47.62
CA VAL A 202 -19.66 -11.08 46.43
C VAL A 202 -19.84 -9.93 45.46
N ILE A 203 -18.73 -9.45 44.90
CA ILE A 203 -18.69 -8.48 43.81
C ILE A 203 -18.10 -9.19 42.59
N VAL A 204 -18.84 -9.18 41.49
CA VAL A 204 -18.37 -9.61 40.17
C VAL A 204 -17.92 -8.36 39.42
N ALA A 205 -16.61 -8.24 39.18
CA ALA A 205 -16.01 -7.06 38.59
C ALA A 205 -15.45 -7.30 37.17
N PRO A 206 -15.03 -6.25 36.45
CA PRO A 206 -14.20 -6.38 35.26
C PRO A 206 -12.89 -7.15 35.50
N PRO A 207 -12.21 -7.65 34.45
CA PRO A 207 -10.88 -8.27 34.58
C PRO A 207 -9.85 -7.30 35.19
N ASN A 208 -8.90 -7.84 35.97
CA ASN A 208 -7.70 -7.11 36.36
C ASN A 208 -6.57 -7.52 35.40
N PHE A 209 -6.17 -6.60 34.52
CA PHE A 209 -5.14 -6.87 33.51
C PHE A 209 -3.70 -6.78 34.04
N ALA A 210 -3.46 -6.41 35.32
CA ALA A 210 -2.15 -6.50 35.96
C ALA A 210 -2.24 -7.19 37.35
N PRO A 211 -2.59 -8.48 37.39
CA PRO A 211 -2.93 -9.17 38.63
C PRO A 211 -1.75 -9.36 39.62
N ASP A 212 -0.51 -9.20 39.15
CA ASP A 212 0.70 -9.28 39.99
C ASP A 212 1.04 -7.96 40.69
N GLN A 213 0.20 -6.94 40.50
CA GLN A 213 0.36 -5.61 41.05
C GLN A 213 -0.86 -5.23 41.88
N ASN A 214 -0.63 -4.39 42.89
CA ASN A 214 -1.68 -3.76 43.67
C ASN A 214 -1.64 -2.25 43.46
N SER A 215 -2.81 -1.63 43.40
CA SER A 215 -2.95 -0.17 43.41
C SER A 215 -2.34 0.42 44.68
N VAL A 216 -1.73 1.61 44.58
CA VAL A 216 -1.10 2.28 45.74
C VAL A 216 -2.08 2.41 46.91
N ILE A 217 -3.33 2.77 46.61
CA ILE A 217 -4.45 2.70 47.54
C ILE A 217 -5.34 1.54 47.08
N THR A 218 -5.39 0.47 47.87
CA THR A 218 -6.27 -0.68 47.56
C THR A 218 -7.65 -0.51 48.17
N MET A 219 -8.64 -1.29 47.73
CA MET A 219 -9.98 -1.26 48.33
C MET A 219 -9.91 -1.55 49.83
N TYR A 220 -9.04 -2.48 50.25
CA TYR A 220 -8.79 -2.74 51.67
C TYR A 220 -8.39 -1.46 52.44
N ASP A 221 -7.41 -0.70 51.93
CA ASP A 221 -6.90 0.50 52.58
C ASP A 221 -8.01 1.56 52.74
N ARG A 222 -8.89 1.66 51.73
CA ARG A 222 -9.99 2.62 51.70
C ARG A 222 -11.14 2.23 52.64
N VAL A 223 -11.55 0.97 52.64
CA VAL A 223 -12.57 0.46 53.57
C VAL A 223 -12.06 0.53 55.01
N PHE A 224 -10.79 0.15 55.25
CA PHE A 224 -10.17 0.28 56.57
C PHE A 224 -10.26 1.72 57.10
N GLN A 225 -9.94 2.71 56.25
CA GLN A 225 -10.07 4.12 56.63
C GLN A 225 -11.52 4.49 56.99
N ALA A 226 -12.50 4.06 56.20
CA ALA A 226 -13.92 4.34 56.48
C ALA A 226 -14.37 3.73 57.82
N MET A 227 -13.90 2.52 58.15
CA MET A 227 -14.18 1.88 59.44
C MET A 227 -13.50 2.60 60.61
N VAL A 228 -12.29 3.13 60.41
CA VAL A 228 -11.59 3.97 61.41
C VAL A 228 -12.34 5.29 61.64
N ASP A 229 -12.75 5.97 60.56
CA ASP A 229 -13.49 7.24 60.65
C ASP A 229 -14.85 7.06 61.35
N ALA A 230 -15.48 5.90 61.17
CA ALA A 230 -16.73 5.52 61.84
C ALA A 230 -16.53 5.07 63.30
N GLY A 231 -15.29 4.91 63.76
CA GLY A 231 -14.97 4.40 65.09
C GLY A 231 -15.22 2.90 65.28
N MET A 232 -15.39 2.14 64.19
CA MET A 232 -15.57 0.67 64.24
C MET A 232 -14.25 -0.07 64.43
N ILE A 233 -13.13 0.54 64.00
CA ILE A 233 -11.77 0.04 64.21
C ILE A 233 -10.93 1.19 64.81
N PRO A 234 -10.08 0.95 65.82
CA PRO A 234 -9.16 1.98 66.31
C PRO A 234 -8.08 2.31 65.26
N ALA A 235 -7.74 3.60 65.13
CA ALA A 235 -6.63 4.03 64.28
C ALA A 235 -5.29 3.43 64.78
N PRO A 236 -4.42 2.91 63.89
CA PRO A 236 -3.11 2.40 64.28
C PRO A 236 -2.22 3.47 64.93
N THR A 237 -1.65 3.14 66.09
CA THR A 237 -0.76 4.03 66.86
C THR A 237 0.73 3.73 66.67
N THR A 238 1.06 2.59 66.07
CA THR A 238 2.44 2.16 65.77
C THR A 238 2.63 2.00 64.26
N THR A 239 3.86 1.80 63.80
CA THR A 239 4.17 1.64 62.37
C THR A 239 5.29 0.62 62.20
N SER A 240 5.08 -0.36 61.34
CA SER A 240 6.07 -1.33 60.87
C SER A 240 6.62 -0.87 59.52
N TYR A 241 7.94 -0.94 59.34
CA TYR A 241 8.51 -0.69 58.00
C TYR A 241 8.00 -1.72 57.01
N THR A 242 8.00 -3.00 57.39
CA THR A 242 7.69 -4.13 56.52
C THR A 242 6.21 -4.18 56.13
N HIS A 243 5.30 -3.89 57.06
CA HIS A 243 3.86 -4.07 56.84
C HIS A 243 3.11 -2.78 56.49
N ASP A 244 3.62 -1.61 56.86
CA ASP A 244 2.90 -0.33 56.69
C ASP A 244 3.59 0.64 55.73
N VAL A 245 4.93 0.62 55.63
CA VAL A 245 5.70 1.56 54.79
C VAL A 245 6.06 0.93 53.44
N TYR A 246 6.70 -0.24 53.47
CA TYR A 246 7.19 -0.94 52.28
C TYR A 246 6.10 -1.16 51.22
N PRO A 247 4.87 -1.62 51.55
CA PRO A 247 3.84 -1.84 50.55
C PRO A 247 3.47 -0.56 49.78
N ILE A 248 3.45 0.60 50.45
CA ILE A 248 3.15 1.89 49.81
C ILE A 248 4.25 2.24 48.80
N LEU A 249 5.52 2.10 49.19
CA LEU A 249 6.67 2.38 48.33
C LEU A 249 6.76 1.39 47.16
N GLN A 250 6.54 0.10 47.41
CA GLN A 250 6.56 -0.93 46.37
C GLN A 250 5.47 -0.67 45.32
N ARG A 251 4.23 -0.44 45.74
CA ARG A 251 3.11 -0.21 44.82
C ARG A 251 3.31 1.07 43.99
N ALA A 252 3.85 2.12 44.59
CA ALA A 252 4.18 3.37 43.90
C ALA A 252 5.28 3.16 42.84
N ARG A 253 6.25 2.29 43.11
CA ARG A 253 7.30 1.89 42.15
C ARG A 253 6.74 1.06 41.00
N ASP A 254 5.97 0.02 41.32
CA ASP A 254 5.47 -0.97 40.34
C ASP A 254 4.48 -0.35 39.35
N THR A 255 3.75 0.69 39.76
CA THR A 255 2.84 1.47 38.91
C THR A 255 3.52 2.00 37.63
N ASN A 256 4.84 2.22 37.65
CA ASN A 256 5.60 2.68 36.46
C ASN A 256 5.64 1.66 35.30
N SER A 257 5.37 0.39 35.58
CA SER A 257 5.31 -0.65 34.54
C SER A 257 4.02 -0.59 33.72
N VAL A 258 2.96 -0.02 34.31
CA VAL A 258 1.62 0.06 33.73
C VAL A 258 1.22 1.49 33.32
N ASP A 259 2.05 2.48 33.68
CA ASP A 259 1.80 3.89 33.43
C ASP A 259 3.06 4.77 33.24
N ARG A 260 2.92 5.87 32.49
CA ARG A 260 4.00 6.87 32.28
C ARG A 260 4.13 7.79 33.49
N THR A 261 4.76 7.30 34.55
CA THR A 261 5.05 8.16 35.70
C THR A 261 6.44 8.79 35.60
N PHE A 262 6.49 10.06 35.16
CA PHE A 262 7.73 10.85 35.20
C PHE A 262 8.19 11.01 36.65
N GLY A 263 9.38 10.51 36.99
CA GLY A 263 9.93 10.59 38.35
C GLY A 263 9.52 9.46 39.30
N SER A 264 9.07 8.31 38.77
CA SER A 264 9.03 7.05 39.51
C SER A 264 10.37 6.78 40.19
N HIS A 265 10.33 6.14 41.37
CA HIS A 265 11.50 6.01 42.20
C HIS A 265 12.21 4.68 42.02
N THR A 266 13.53 4.70 42.15
CA THR A 266 14.39 3.50 42.10
C THR A 266 15.07 3.21 43.43
N TRP A 267 14.57 3.81 44.52
CA TRP A 267 15.12 3.62 45.86
C TRP A 267 15.09 2.14 46.28
N THR A 268 16.17 1.70 46.90
CA THR A 268 16.29 0.34 47.43
C THR A 268 15.73 0.26 48.85
N ASP A 269 15.01 -0.81 49.15
CA ASP A 269 14.51 -1.10 50.49
C ASP A 269 15.58 -1.83 51.33
N PRO A 270 15.69 -1.54 52.65
CA PRO A 270 14.89 -0.58 53.38
C PRO A 270 15.45 0.84 53.27
N VAL A 271 14.56 1.82 53.21
CA VAL A 271 14.91 3.23 53.23
C VAL A 271 15.01 3.71 54.69
N THR A 272 16.25 3.90 55.14
CA THR A 272 16.59 4.28 56.53
C THR A 272 17.25 5.65 56.66
N SER A 273 17.69 6.26 55.56
CA SER A 273 18.43 7.53 55.56
C SER A 273 17.51 8.74 55.77
N ASP A 274 17.73 9.57 56.79
CA ASP A 274 16.87 10.74 57.09
C ASP A 274 16.67 11.69 55.90
N PRO A 275 17.72 12.11 55.16
CA PRO A 275 17.52 12.96 53.97
C PRO A 275 16.64 12.29 52.93
N LEU A 276 16.78 10.97 52.75
CA LEU A 276 15.99 10.21 51.79
C LEU A 276 14.55 10.07 52.27
N ARG A 277 14.30 9.70 53.53
CA ARG A 277 12.93 9.65 54.11
C ARG A 277 12.21 10.98 53.97
N ASN A 278 12.88 12.09 54.28
CA ASN A 278 12.32 13.43 54.11
C ASN A 278 12.02 13.75 52.63
N ALA A 279 12.93 13.43 51.72
CA ALA A 279 12.71 13.64 50.28
C ALA A 279 11.52 12.82 49.75
N ILE A 280 11.35 11.59 50.24
CA ILE A 280 10.25 10.70 49.86
C ILE A 280 8.92 11.23 50.41
N PHE A 281 8.89 11.56 51.70
CA PHE A 281 7.69 12.09 52.33
C PHE A 281 7.23 13.40 51.66
N ASN A 282 8.16 14.29 51.30
CA ASN A 282 7.84 15.55 50.61
C ASN A 282 7.28 15.33 49.18
N LYS A 283 7.43 14.15 48.58
CA LYS A 283 6.79 13.80 47.32
C LYS A 283 5.35 13.31 47.50
N LEU A 284 4.94 12.93 48.71
CA LEU A 284 3.57 12.47 48.97
C LEU A 284 2.57 13.62 48.79
N ALA A 285 1.46 13.33 48.12
CA ALA A 285 0.31 14.20 48.12
C ALA A 285 -0.36 14.17 49.51
N ASP A 286 -0.57 15.34 50.11
CA ASP A 286 -1.16 15.46 51.45
C ASP A 286 -2.68 15.23 51.38
N PRO A 287 -3.27 14.27 52.12
CA PRO A 287 -4.73 14.06 52.12
C PRO A 287 -5.55 15.32 52.46
N ALA A 288 -5.00 16.28 53.22
CA ALA A 288 -5.65 17.55 53.55
C ALA A 288 -5.59 18.62 52.43
N GLY A 289 -4.84 18.37 51.35
CA GLY A 289 -4.63 19.31 50.24
C GLY A 289 -3.19 19.83 50.16
N GLY A 290 -2.67 20.04 48.94
CA GLY A 290 -1.26 20.38 48.70
C GLY A 290 -0.33 19.15 48.64
N GLY A 291 0.95 19.32 48.96
CA GLY A 291 1.97 18.25 48.90
C GLY A 291 2.58 18.03 47.51
N GLY A 292 3.24 16.87 47.34
CA GLY A 292 3.82 16.43 46.07
C GLY A 292 2.82 15.68 45.17
N ASN A 293 3.33 14.86 44.25
CA ASN A 293 2.56 14.16 43.24
C ASN A 293 2.55 12.62 43.39
N MET A 294 2.90 12.08 44.56
CA MET A 294 2.88 10.63 44.83
C MET A 294 1.68 10.24 45.72
N PRO A 295 0.79 9.32 45.27
CA PRO A 295 0.76 8.71 43.94
C PRO A 295 0.23 9.68 42.87
N SER A 296 0.70 9.50 41.63
CA SER A 296 0.37 10.37 40.50
C SER A 296 -0.90 9.90 39.79
N LEU A 297 -2.02 9.90 40.53
CA LEU A 297 -3.33 9.49 40.02
C LEU A 297 -4.24 10.71 39.80
N ASN A 298 -5.16 10.61 38.84
CA ASN A 298 -6.18 11.63 38.62
C ASN A 298 -7.09 11.81 39.84
N ASN A 299 -7.48 13.06 40.09
CA ASN A 299 -8.34 13.42 41.22
C ASN A 299 -9.81 13.39 40.81
N SER A 300 -10.66 12.67 41.55
CA SER A 300 -12.12 12.70 41.36
C SER A 300 -12.74 14.06 41.72
N GLY A 301 -11.99 14.95 42.38
CA GLY A 301 -12.50 16.18 42.99
C GLY A 301 -12.67 16.07 44.50
N THR A 302 -12.47 14.88 45.10
CA THR A 302 -12.58 14.66 46.56
C THR A 302 -11.25 14.30 47.24
N ASN A 303 -10.11 14.44 46.55
CA ASN A 303 -8.79 14.06 47.06
C ASN A 303 -8.66 12.56 47.43
N ASP A 304 -9.51 11.69 46.89
CA ASP A 304 -9.46 10.23 47.07
C ASP A 304 -8.41 9.52 46.20
N ASN A 305 -7.71 10.29 45.37
CA ASN A 305 -6.51 9.89 44.64
C ASN A 305 -5.24 9.91 45.51
N ARG A 306 -5.35 10.36 46.75
CA ARG A 306 -4.26 10.47 47.73
C ARG A 306 -4.31 9.29 48.72
N LEU A 307 -3.16 9.03 49.36
CA LEU A 307 -3.08 8.06 50.45
C LEU A 307 -4.17 8.33 51.50
N THR A 308 -4.69 7.27 52.13
CA THR A 308 -5.64 7.44 53.24
C THR A 308 -4.97 8.14 54.42
N LEU A 309 -5.77 8.73 55.33
CA LEU A 309 -5.22 9.37 56.54
C LEU A 309 -4.36 8.40 57.36
N THR A 310 -4.77 7.14 57.43
CA THR A 310 -4.02 6.06 58.08
C THR A 310 -2.69 5.81 57.37
N GLN A 311 -2.69 5.59 56.05
CA GLN A 311 -1.46 5.39 55.27
C GLN A 311 -0.50 6.59 55.41
N TYR A 312 -1.03 7.82 55.33
CA TYR A 312 -0.24 9.03 55.48
C TYR A 312 0.37 9.16 56.89
N ALA A 313 -0.39 8.80 57.94
CA ALA A 313 0.12 8.79 59.31
C ALA A 313 1.26 7.78 59.52
N HIS A 314 1.21 6.61 58.86
CA HIS A 314 2.34 5.68 58.85
C HIS A 314 3.57 6.30 58.19
N MET A 315 3.40 6.94 57.02
CA MET A 315 4.49 7.62 56.33
C MET A 315 5.06 8.80 57.15
N GLU A 316 4.24 9.52 57.90
CA GLU A 316 4.68 10.63 58.76
C GLU A 316 5.47 10.12 59.96
N ARG A 317 4.98 9.08 60.63
CA ARG A 317 5.71 8.41 61.72
C ARG A 317 7.04 7.85 61.24
N TRP A 318 7.07 7.22 60.06
CA TRP A 318 8.30 6.73 59.44
C TRP A 318 9.29 7.86 59.11
N LYS A 319 8.82 8.97 58.53
CA LYS A 319 9.64 10.18 58.27
C LYS A 319 10.23 10.75 59.56
N ASN A 320 9.47 10.72 60.66
CA ASN A 320 9.89 11.21 61.98
C ASN A 320 10.64 10.16 62.83
N ASP A 321 11.11 9.06 62.23
CA ASP A 321 11.84 7.97 62.89
C ASP A 321 11.08 7.26 64.04
N ASN A 322 9.73 7.32 64.02
CA ASN A 322 8.85 6.67 64.99
C ASN A 322 8.20 5.41 64.40
N TYR A 323 9.02 4.41 64.06
CA TYR A 323 8.56 3.15 63.47
C TYR A 323 9.44 1.98 63.91
N ALA A 324 8.89 0.75 63.83
CA ALA A 324 9.66 -0.48 63.97
C ALA A 324 10.43 -0.74 62.68
N ASN A 325 11.77 -0.69 62.76
CA ASN A 325 12.65 -1.04 61.65
C ASN A 325 12.84 -2.56 61.56
N ASP A 326 11.76 -3.26 61.20
CA ASP A 326 11.62 -4.73 61.22
C ASP A 326 11.93 -5.40 59.88
N TRP A 327 12.57 -4.68 58.95
CA TRP A 327 12.83 -5.17 57.60
C TRP A 327 13.78 -6.38 57.57
N THR A 328 13.29 -7.49 57.03
CA THR A 328 14.07 -8.73 56.80
C THR A 328 14.11 -9.16 55.33
N GLY A 329 13.53 -8.34 54.43
CA GLY A 329 13.32 -8.64 53.02
C GLY A 329 11.84 -8.54 52.64
N VAL A 330 11.55 -8.75 51.36
CA VAL A 330 10.16 -8.82 50.89
C VAL A 330 9.46 -9.99 51.59
N PRO A 331 8.33 -9.76 52.29
CA PRO A 331 7.61 -10.84 52.95
C PRO A 331 7.18 -11.91 51.94
N PRO A 332 7.40 -13.21 52.22
CA PRO A 332 6.82 -14.26 51.41
C PRO A 332 5.28 -14.21 51.51
N PRO A 333 4.55 -14.83 50.56
CA PRO A 333 3.12 -15.00 50.69
C PRO A 333 2.75 -15.64 52.04
N GLN A 334 1.63 -15.23 52.62
CA GLN A 334 1.15 -15.76 53.90
C GLN A 334 1.08 -17.30 53.86
N ALA A 335 1.63 -17.97 54.88
CA ALA A 335 1.73 -19.43 54.90
C ALA A 335 0.38 -20.13 55.07
N ASP A 336 -0.47 -19.58 55.95
CA ASP A 336 -1.75 -20.16 56.35
C ASP A 336 -2.93 -19.33 55.83
N ILE A 337 -4.05 -20.00 55.57
CA ILE A 337 -5.32 -19.33 55.30
C ILE A 337 -5.94 -18.94 56.64
N THR A 338 -6.31 -17.67 56.76
CA THR A 338 -6.96 -17.10 57.96
C THR A 338 -8.14 -16.24 57.53
N PRO A 339 -9.17 -16.07 58.37
CA PRO A 339 -10.31 -15.20 58.07
C PRO A 339 -9.89 -13.79 57.63
N ASP A 340 -9.06 -13.11 58.44
CA ASP A 340 -8.58 -11.76 58.15
C ASP A 340 -7.67 -11.73 56.91
N GLY A 341 -6.90 -12.80 56.69
CA GLY A 341 -6.07 -12.97 55.50
C GLY A 341 -6.89 -13.05 54.21
N LEU A 342 -8.01 -13.78 54.23
CA LEU A 342 -8.95 -13.87 53.11
C LEU A 342 -9.61 -12.52 52.83
N ASP A 343 -10.11 -11.85 53.87
CA ASP A 343 -10.77 -10.54 53.75
C ASP A 343 -9.80 -9.50 53.16
N ARG A 344 -8.56 -9.49 53.63
CA ARG A 344 -7.52 -8.59 53.14
C ARG A 344 -7.05 -8.94 51.73
N ALA A 345 -6.78 -10.22 51.44
CA ALA A 345 -6.31 -10.65 50.13
C ALA A 345 -7.30 -10.30 49.01
N ALA A 346 -8.60 -10.53 49.25
CA ALA A 346 -9.65 -10.20 48.30
C ALA A 346 -9.70 -8.69 47.97
N LEU A 347 -9.67 -7.84 49.00
CA LEU A 347 -9.80 -6.38 48.84
C LEU A 347 -8.48 -5.68 48.46
N GLN A 348 -7.32 -6.30 48.68
CA GLN A 348 -6.04 -5.73 48.23
C GLN A 348 -5.86 -5.78 46.72
N ALA A 349 -6.49 -6.74 46.06
CA ALA A 349 -6.46 -6.91 44.60
C ALA A 349 -7.39 -5.94 43.83
N CYS A 350 -7.99 -4.97 44.52
CA CYS A 350 -8.97 -4.02 43.99
C CYS A 350 -8.52 -2.57 44.19
N VAL A 351 -9.02 -1.66 43.37
CA VAL A 351 -8.72 -0.22 43.44
C VAL A 351 -9.45 0.43 44.62
N GLY A 352 -8.74 1.18 45.46
CA GLY A 352 -9.33 1.97 46.55
C GLY A 352 -9.47 3.47 46.28
N GLY A 353 -9.08 3.93 45.09
CA GLY A 353 -9.20 5.32 44.67
C GLY A 353 -8.39 5.63 43.40
N ALA A 354 -8.73 6.67 42.65
CA ALA A 354 -9.86 7.59 42.87
C ALA A 354 -11.22 6.96 42.52
N PHE A 355 -12.31 7.40 43.14
CA PHE A 355 -13.66 6.94 42.78
C PHE A 355 -14.33 7.95 41.84
N LEU A 356 -14.22 7.67 40.54
CA LEU A 356 -14.94 8.38 39.47
C LEU A 356 -15.27 7.46 38.27
N PRO A 357 -16.08 6.38 38.43
CA PRO A 357 -16.60 5.86 39.69
C PRO A 357 -15.62 4.89 40.38
N GLY A 358 -14.58 4.39 39.71
CA GLY A 358 -13.71 3.30 40.17
C GLY A 358 -13.73 2.13 39.17
N ILE A 359 -13.27 0.93 39.57
CA ILE A 359 -13.24 -0.26 38.70
C ILE A 359 -14.19 -1.35 39.19
N GLU A 360 -13.96 -1.89 40.39
CA GLU A 360 -14.78 -2.99 40.93
C GLU A 360 -16.07 -2.48 41.59
N THR A 361 -15.92 -1.46 42.43
CA THR A 361 -16.99 -0.68 43.06
C THR A 361 -16.41 0.70 43.43
N GLY A 362 -17.22 1.60 43.97
CA GLY A 362 -16.82 2.96 44.29
C GLY A 362 -18.02 3.89 44.23
N GLY A 363 -17.98 4.88 43.35
CA GLY A 363 -19.08 5.81 43.07
C GLY A 363 -18.61 7.23 42.74
N LEU A 364 -19.48 8.01 42.10
CA LEU A 364 -19.19 9.42 41.74
C LEU A 364 -19.21 10.35 42.98
N PRO A 365 -18.53 11.50 42.97
CA PRO A 365 -18.61 12.52 44.01
C PRO A 365 -19.79 13.49 43.81
N GLY A 366 -20.31 14.11 44.89
CA GLY A 366 -21.48 15.03 44.85
C GLY A 366 -22.68 14.65 45.76
N THR A 367 -23.90 15.07 45.40
CA THR A 367 -25.15 14.84 46.16
C THR A 367 -26.10 13.84 45.47
N PRO A 368 -26.82 12.96 46.20
CA PRO A 368 -27.82 12.03 45.66
C PRO A 368 -28.88 12.71 44.77
N PRO A 369 -29.56 12.01 43.83
CA PRO A 369 -29.59 10.55 43.63
C PRO A 369 -28.54 10.01 42.65
N LEU A 370 -27.80 10.88 41.95
CA LEU A 370 -26.79 10.54 40.94
C LEU A 370 -25.45 10.06 41.56
N VAL A 371 -25.38 10.11 42.89
CA VAL A 371 -24.15 10.07 43.67
C VAL A 371 -24.37 9.25 44.93
N ASN A 372 -23.64 8.14 45.03
CA ASN A 372 -23.50 7.37 46.25
C ASN A 372 -22.20 6.56 46.19
N ARG A 373 -21.49 6.42 47.30
CA ARG A 373 -20.27 5.59 47.41
C ARG A 373 -20.50 4.46 48.43
N PRO A 374 -21.37 3.48 48.12
CA PRO A 374 -21.91 2.54 49.10
C PRO A 374 -20.83 1.70 49.80
N ILE A 375 -19.74 1.38 49.10
CA ILE A 375 -18.64 0.59 49.67
C ILE A 375 -17.89 1.29 50.81
N ILE A 376 -17.95 2.63 50.90
CA ILE A 376 -17.33 3.40 52.00
C ILE A 376 -18.35 4.07 52.92
N ASP A 377 -19.64 3.75 52.77
CA ASP A 377 -20.69 4.23 53.67
C ASP A 377 -20.76 3.31 54.90
N PRO A 378 -20.35 3.76 56.10
CA PRO A 378 -20.34 2.91 57.29
C PRO A 378 -21.72 2.42 57.71
N SER A 379 -22.80 3.10 57.29
CA SER A 379 -24.18 2.66 57.57
C SER A 379 -24.56 1.37 56.84
N LYS A 380 -23.74 0.93 55.87
CA LYS A 380 -23.93 -0.30 55.11
C LYS A 380 -23.18 -1.50 55.69
N TYR A 381 -22.53 -1.32 56.85
CA TYR A 381 -21.73 -2.36 57.51
C TYR A 381 -22.32 -2.76 58.86
N ALA A 382 -22.42 -4.06 59.10
CA ALA A 382 -22.86 -4.63 60.38
C ALA A 382 -21.67 -4.80 61.36
N GLU A 383 -20.49 -5.09 60.83
CA GLU A 383 -19.21 -5.16 61.53
C GLU A 383 -18.08 -4.73 60.57
N PRO A 384 -16.86 -4.42 61.06
CA PRO A 384 -15.73 -4.12 60.19
C PRO A 384 -15.61 -5.08 59.01
N PHE A 385 -15.56 -4.53 57.79
CA PHE A 385 -15.46 -5.26 56.52
C PHE A 385 -16.63 -6.19 56.17
N ARG A 386 -17.71 -6.24 56.97
CA ARG A 386 -18.89 -7.06 56.68
C ARG A 386 -20.13 -6.22 56.45
N LEU A 387 -20.68 -6.37 55.25
CA LEU A 387 -21.86 -5.64 54.81
C LEU A 387 -23.13 -6.12 55.52
N ASP A 388 -24.02 -5.18 55.83
CA ASP A 388 -25.32 -5.45 56.43
C ASP A 388 -26.34 -5.80 55.34
N HIS A 389 -26.75 -7.07 55.29
CA HIS A 389 -27.71 -7.59 54.32
C HIS A 389 -29.13 -7.01 54.51
N SER A 390 -29.41 -6.34 55.64
CA SER A 390 -30.67 -5.62 55.85
C SER A 390 -30.63 -4.18 55.33
N ALA A 391 -29.44 -3.65 55.06
CA ALA A 391 -29.20 -2.29 54.58
C ALA A 391 -28.87 -2.21 53.08
N LEU A 392 -28.65 -3.35 52.41
CA LEU A 392 -28.28 -3.48 51.01
C LEU A 392 -29.07 -4.57 50.30
N ASP A 393 -29.60 -4.23 49.13
CA ASP A 393 -30.19 -5.18 48.18
C ASP A 393 -29.12 -5.73 47.22
N PRO A 394 -29.33 -6.91 46.60
CA PRO A 394 -28.46 -7.40 45.53
C PRO A 394 -28.25 -6.35 44.43
N GLY A 395 -27.03 -6.24 43.90
CA GLY A 395 -26.66 -5.25 42.88
C GLY A 395 -26.34 -3.84 43.41
N ALA A 396 -26.52 -3.58 44.71
CA ALA A 396 -26.38 -2.23 45.27
C ALA A 396 -24.95 -1.66 45.23
N LEU A 397 -23.90 -2.49 45.18
CA LEU A 397 -22.51 -2.02 45.14
C LEU A 397 -22.03 -1.69 43.73
N THR A 398 -22.50 -2.41 42.72
CA THR A 398 -22.12 -2.21 41.30
C THR A 398 -23.07 -1.27 40.56
N TYR A 399 -24.26 -1.02 41.10
CA TYR A 399 -25.27 -0.06 40.61
C TYR A 399 -24.71 1.31 40.20
N VAL A 400 -23.68 1.78 40.90
CA VAL A 400 -23.06 3.10 40.72
C VAL A 400 -21.92 3.12 39.69
N MET A 401 -21.50 1.97 39.17
CA MET A 401 -20.38 1.85 38.24
C MET A 401 -20.78 2.18 36.81
N ALA A 402 -19.83 2.42 35.91
CA ALA A 402 -20.15 2.76 34.53
C ALA A 402 -20.91 1.64 33.80
N LEU A 403 -21.70 2.03 32.79
CA LEU A 403 -22.50 1.13 31.96
C LEU A 403 -22.32 1.48 30.47
N PRO A 404 -21.81 0.55 29.65
CA PRO A 404 -21.15 -0.69 30.05
C PRO A 404 -19.76 -0.43 30.65
N TRP A 405 -19.26 -1.34 31.50
CA TRP A 405 -17.93 -1.19 32.11
C TRP A 405 -16.79 -1.03 31.10
N GLN A 406 -16.92 -1.58 29.88
CA GLN A 406 -15.92 -1.44 28.82
C GLN A 406 -15.76 0.00 28.34
N ASN A 407 -16.81 0.82 28.39
CA ASN A 407 -16.72 2.23 28.00
C ASN A 407 -15.84 3.00 29.00
N ASP A 408 -15.97 2.70 30.29
CA ASP A 408 -15.08 3.22 31.34
C ASP A 408 -13.64 2.75 31.12
N PHE A 409 -13.44 1.47 30.84
CA PHE A 409 -12.12 0.93 30.48
C PHE A 409 -11.50 1.61 29.26
N PHE A 410 -12.29 2.08 28.30
CA PHE A 410 -11.77 2.84 27.16
C PHE A 410 -11.40 4.27 27.59
N GLN A 411 -12.31 4.95 28.28
CA GLN A 411 -12.24 6.38 28.62
C GLN A 411 -11.34 6.73 29.80
N CYS A 412 -11.06 5.79 30.72
CA CYS A 412 -10.22 6.01 31.91
C CYS A 412 -8.71 6.19 31.61
N ALA A 413 -8.37 6.66 30.39
CA ALA A 413 -7.01 6.98 29.99
C ALA A 413 -6.42 8.09 30.90
N ASP A 414 -5.10 8.29 30.87
CA ASP A 414 -4.40 9.34 31.63
C ASP A 414 -4.35 9.11 33.15
N ASN A 415 -3.92 7.91 33.59
CA ASN A 415 -3.49 7.64 34.97
C ASN A 415 -4.61 7.60 36.03
N TRP A 416 -5.85 7.20 35.68
CA TRP A 416 -6.89 6.92 36.67
C TRP A 416 -6.61 5.65 37.48
N TRP A 417 -6.57 4.48 36.80
CA TRP A 417 -6.44 3.16 37.45
C TRP A 417 -5.51 2.22 36.66
N PRO A 418 -4.21 2.54 36.58
CA PRO A 418 -3.30 1.85 35.68
C PRO A 418 -3.07 0.37 36.03
N VAL A 419 -3.33 -0.08 37.26
CA VAL A 419 -3.16 -1.50 37.63
C VAL A 419 -4.23 -2.38 36.96
N PRO A 420 -5.54 -2.26 37.27
CA PRO A 420 -6.54 -3.10 36.62
C PRO A 420 -6.72 -2.81 35.13
N ARG A 421 -6.43 -1.58 34.68
CA ARG A 421 -6.43 -1.15 33.28
C ARG A 421 -5.11 -0.44 32.96
N PRO A 422 -4.08 -1.15 32.48
CA PRO A 422 -2.82 -0.55 32.06
C PRO A 422 -3.00 0.50 30.96
N ASN A 423 -2.25 1.59 31.03
CA ASN A 423 -2.13 2.55 29.94
C ASN A 423 -0.95 2.19 29.03
N TYR A 424 0.15 1.78 29.65
CA TYR A 424 1.39 1.42 29.00
C TYR A 424 1.90 0.08 29.49
N VAL A 425 2.64 -0.66 28.67
CA VAL A 425 3.14 -1.99 28.99
C VAL A 425 4.51 -2.24 28.36
N THR A 426 5.21 -3.26 28.87
CA THR A 426 6.42 -3.81 28.25
C THR A 426 6.08 -5.04 27.44
N ARG A 427 6.27 -4.99 26.12
CA ARG A 427 6.00 -6.10 25.18
C ARG A 427 7.24 -6.39 24.35
N GLY A 428 7.67 -7.65 24.27
CA GLY A 428 8.84 -8.06 23.48
C GLY A 428 10.15 -7.37 23.90
N GLY A 429 10.31 -7.04 25.18
CA GLY A 429 11.48 -6.31 25.70
C GLY A 429 11.47 -4.80 25.46
N VAL A 430 10.44 -4.25 24.82
CA VAL A 430 10.28 -2.81 24.58
C VAL A 430 9.25 -2.25 25.56
N ALA A 431 9.69 -1.36 26.46
CA ALA A 431 8.85 -0.72 27.46
C ALA A 431 7.95 0.39 26.88
N GLN A 432 6.95 0.82 27.65
CA GLN A 432 6.16 2.04 27.41
C GLN A 432 5.33 2.05 26.11
N GLN A 433 4.94 0.87 25.65
CA GLN A 433 4.00 0.69 24.54
C GLN A 433 2.57 0.86 25.02
N SER A 434 1.68 1.44 24.20
CA SER A 434 0.27 1.58 24.59
C SER A 434 -0.41 0.21 24.71
N PHE A 435 -1.10 0.00 25.84
CA PHE A 435 -1.78 -1.26 26.16
C PHE A 435 -2.86 -1.63 25.12
N ILE A 436 -3.65 -0.65 24.70
CA ILE A 436 -4.78 -0.84 23.78
C ILE A 436 -4.39 -0.83 22.29
N SER A 437 -3.15 -0.45 21.97
CA SER A 437 -2.69 -0.25 20.59
C SER A 437 -2.84 -1.49 19.70
N GLY A 438 -3.48 -1.32 18.55
CA GLY A 438 -3.71 -2.38 17.56
C GLY A 438 -4.84 -3.36 17.92
N VAL A 439 -5.56 -3.15 19.02
CA VAL A 439 -6.70 -3.99 19.43
C VAL A 439 -7.97 -3.16 19.65
N VAL A 440 -7.86 -1.99 20.31
CA VAL A 440 -9.01 -1.12 20.65
C VAL A 440 -8.74 0.31 20.18
N ASN A 441 -9.73 0.94 19.55
CA ASN A 441 -9.68 2.32 19.04
C ASN A 441 -10.93 3.18 19.35
N SER A 442 -11.96 2.57 19.94
CA SER A 442 -13.25 3.18 20.29
C SER A 442 -13.89 2.42 21.46
N GLY A 443 -14.88 3.02 22.13
CA GLY A 443 -15.66 2.36 23.19
C GLY A 443 -16.32 1.06 22.70
N GLN A 444 -16.90 1.08 21.49
CA GLN A 444 -17.48 -0.12 20.87
C GLN A 444 -16.41 -1.21 20.65
N SER A 445 -15.24 -0.86 20.11
CA SER A 445 -14.18 -1.85 19.92
C SER A 445 -13.64 -2.42 21.25
N MET A 446 -13.78 -1.70 22.37
CA MET A 446 -13.47 -2.23 23.71
C MET A 446 -14.50 -3.28 24.12
N VAL A 447 -15.80 -3.04 23.89
CA VAL A 447 -16.86 -4.04 24.08
C VAL A 447 -16.56 -5.31 23.28
N ASP A 448 -16.14 -5.16 22.02
CA ASP A 448 -15.94 -6.29 21.12
C ASP A 448 -14.60 -7.03 21.37
N ASN A 449 -13.54 -6.33 21.78
CA ASN A 449 -12.16 -6.85 21.74
C ASN A 449 -11.40 -6.82 23.07
N TRP A 450 -12.02 -6.46 24.21
CA TRP A 450 -11.33 -6.45 25.51
C TRP A 450 -10.59 -7.76 25.81
N HIS A 451 -11.16 -8.90 25.42
CA HIS A 451 -10.60 -10.23 25.61
C HIS A 451 -9.30 -10.49 24.82
N LYS A 452 -8.95 -9.66 23.83
CA LYS A 452 -7.71 -9.77 23.04
C LYS A 452 -6.51 -9.06 23.67
N LEU A 453 -6.75 -8.14 24.62
CA LEU A 453 -5.69 -7.43 25.36
C LEU A 453 -4.88 -8.41 26.22
N GLY A 454 -3.59 -8.15 26.43
CA GLY A 454 -2.72 -9.00 27.25
C GLY A 454 -2.85 -8.77 28.76
N PHE A 455 -2.17 -9.59 29.55
CA PHE A 455 -2.05 -9.45 31.01
C PHE A 455 -0.62 -9.06 31.39
N VAL A 456 -0.45 -8.18 32.37
CA VAL A 456 0.85 -7.74 32.89
C VAL A 456 1.20 -8.57 34.11
N VAL A 457 2.21 -9.42 33.96
CA VAL A 457 2.66 -10.37 34.99
C VAL A 457 4.13 -10.17 35.28
N ARG A 458 4.57 -10.62 36.46
CA ARG A 458 5.96 -10.55 36.89
C ARG A 458 6.74 -11.72 36.32
N GLN A 459 7.79 -11.43 35.56
CA GLN A 459 8.78 -12.41 35.11
C GLN A 459 10.17 -11.96 35.57
N GLY A 460 10.71 -12.66 36.56
CA GLY A 460 11.93 -12.22 37.23
C GLY A 460 11.72 -10.88 37.95
N THR A 461 12.52 -9.87 37.62
CA THR A 461 12.40 -8.52 38.17
C THR A 461 11.45 -7.62 37.37
N ASP A 462 11.02 -8.05 36.20
CA ASP A 462 10.31 -7.21 35.24
C ASP A 462 8.81 -7.55 35.19
N LEU A 463 8.01 -6.54 34.85
CA LEU A 463 6.58 -6.66 34.62
C LEU A 463 6.33 -6.55 33.12
N ILE A 464 5.83 -7.63 32.51
CA ILE A 464 5.71 -7.76 31.06
C ILE A 464 4.30 -8.19 30.64
N GLU A 465 3.89 -7.77 29.45
CA GLU A 465 2.64 -8.20 28.84
C GLU A 465 2.75 -9.60 28.24
N VAL A 466 1.84 -10.49 28.64
CA VAL A 466 1.67 -11.87 28.15
C VAL A 466 0.23 -12.08 27.64
N ASP A 467 -0.02 -13.21 26.98
CA ASP A 467 -1.36 -13.65 26.54
C ASP A 467 -2.13 -12.66 25.64
N ARG A 468 -1.45 -11.73 24.96
CA ARG A 468 -2.08 -10.85 23.95
C ARG A 468 -2.41 -11.64 22.68
N CYS A 469 -3.55 -11.35 22.05
CA CYS A 469 -4.00 -12.06 20.85
C CYS A 469 -4.30 -11.10 19.69
N ASP A 470 -3.27 -10.79 18.93
CA ASP A 470 -3.28 -9.98 17.72
C ASP A 470 -2.87 -10.86 16.51
N LEU A 471 -3.73 -11.81 16.15
CA LEU A 471 -3.48 -12.73 15.04
C LEU A 471 -3.40 -11.98 13.70
N ALA A 472 -2.40 -12.32 12.89
CA ALA A 472 -2.30 -11.85 11.51
C ALA A 472 -3.37 -12.51 10.62
N GLY A 473 -4.19 -11.72 9.92
CA GLY A 473 -5.10 -12.18 8.89
C GLY A 473 -4.38 -12.42 7.56
N VAL A 474 -4.64 -13.56 6.90
CA VAL A 474 -4.08 -13.90 5.59
C VAL A 474 -5.18 -14.48 4.72
N ASN A 475 -5.49 -13.81 3.61
CA ASN A 475 -6.51 -14.20 2.65
C ASN A 475 -5.90 -14.41 1.27
N LEU A 476 -6.07 -15.60 0.67
CA LEU A 476 -5.59 -15.90 -0.68
C LEU A 476 -6.61 -15.39 -1.71
N LEU A 477 -6.18 -14.48 -2.57
CA LEU A 477 -7.04 -13.90 -3.61
C LEU A 477 -7.00 -14.66 -4.93
N THR A 478 -5.89 -15.33 -5.23
CA THR A 478 -5.67 -15.99 -6.52
C THR A 478 -5.41 -17.48 -6.34
N PRO A 479 -6.46 -18.29 -6.13
CA PRO A 479 -6.34 -19.75 -6.02
C PRO A 479 -6.02 -20.43 -7.36
N LEU A 480 -6.12 -19.71 -8.48
CA LEU A 480 -5.80 -20.18 -9.83
C LEU A 480 -4.91 -19.17 -10.53
N LEU A 481 -3.77 -19.62 -11.05
CA LEU A 481 -2.97 -18.88 -12.04
C LEU A 481 -3.29 -19.44 -13.43
N ASN A 482 -3.86 -18.58 -14.29
CA ASN A 482 -4.29 -18.98 -15.63
C ASN A 482 -3.38 -18.39 -16.71
N PHE A 483 -2.42 -19.19 -17.17
CA PHE A 483 -1.54 -18.89 -18.31
C PHE A 483 -2.08 -19.45 -19.62
N GLN A 484 -3.39 -19.44 -19.84
CA GLN A 484 -3.95 -19.88 -21.11
C GLN A 484 -3.58 -18.91 -22.24
N HIS A 485 -3.26 -19.50 -23.39
CA HIS A 485 -2.97 -18.80 -24.63
C HIS A 485 -1.81 -17.80 -24.54
N VAL A 486 -0.70 -18.18 -23.91
CA VAL A 486 0.51 -17.34 -23.87
C VAL A 486 1.20 -17.40 -25.25
N PRO A 487 1.30 -16.28 -25.98
CA PRO A 487 1.87 -16.28 -27.32
C PRO A 487 3.40 -16.40 -27.28
N GLN A 488 3.94 -17.27 -28.13
CA GLN A 488 5.38 -17.36 -28.38
C GLN A 488 5.90 -16.08 -29.07
N GLY A 489 7.20 -15.80 -28.97
CA GLY A 489 7.86 -14.73 -29.72
C GLY A 489 8.03 -15.06 -31.21
N PRO A 490 8.43 -14.07 -32.03
CA PRO A 490 8.76 -14.29 -33.45
C PRO A 490 9.82 -15.38 -33.63
N MET A 491 9.82 -16.09 -34.77
CA MET A 491 10.81 -17.14 -35.08
C MET A 491 10.95 -18.26 -34.02
N GLY A 492 9.93 -18.50 -33.19
CA GLY A 492 10.01 -19.52 -32.13
C GLY A 492 10.71 -19.05 -30.85
N MET A 493 10.94 -17.75 -30.70
CA MET A 493 11.61 -17.18 -29.53
C MET A 493 10.79 -17.39 -28.25
N VAL A 494 11.45 -17.78 -27.15
CA VAL A 494 10.79 -18.00 -25.86
C VAL A 494 10.41 -16.68 -25.20
N ARG A 495 9.12 -16.46 -24.97
CA ARG A 495 8.57 -15.40 -24.12
C ARG A 495 8.25 -15.91 -22.72
N GLU A 496 8.40 -15.02 -21.76
CA GLU A 496 7.99 -15.23 -20.36
C GLU A 496 6.82 -14.32 -19.99
N THR A 497 5.84 -14.89 -19.31
CA THR A 497 4.71 -14.16 -18.70
C THR A 497 4.64 -14.53 -17.23
N ALA A 498 4.41 -13.56 -16.35
CA ALA A 498 4.25 -13.82 -14.93
C ALA A 498 2.82 -13.57 -14.43
N LEU A 499 2.37 -14.39 -13.50
CA LEU A 499 1.18 -14.16 -12.69
C LEU A 499 1.55 -14.31 -11.22
N ALA A 500 0.89 -13.53 -10.35
CA ALA A 500 1.15 -13.54 -8.92
C ALA A 500 0.14 -14.39 -8.16
N ILE A 501 0.64 -15.27 -7.31
CA ILE A 501 -0.12 -15.74 -6.15
C ILE A 501 -0.22 -14.57 -5.17
N THR A 502 -1.41 -14.00 -5.07
CA THR A 502 -1.69 -12.77 -4.34
C THR A 502 -2.42 -13.08 -3.05
N PHE A 503 -1.92 -12.50 -1.95
CA PHE A 503 -2.52 -12.56 -0.63
C PHE A 503 -2.82 -11.15 -0.13
N GLU A 504 -3.93 -11.01 0.58
CA GLU A 504 -4.15 -9.90 1.52
C GLU A 504 -3.65 -10.31 2.89
N VAL A 505 -2.80 -9.47 3.47
CA VAL A 505 -2.18 -9.70 4.77
C VAL A 505 -2.50 -8.51 5.67
N SER A 506 -3.07 -8.79 6.84
CA SER A 506 -3.14 -7.86 7.96
C SER A 506 -2.32 -8.44 9.11
N SER A 507 -1.20 -7.83 9.47
CA SER A 507 -0.33 -8.33 10.55
C SER A 507 -0.01 -7.18 11.50
N PRO A 508 -0.82 -6.96 12.56
CA PRO A 508 -0.79 -5.69 13.29
C PRO A 508 0.54 -5.38 13.98
N SER A 509 1.23 -6.41 14.49
CA SER A 509 2.35 -6.24 15.42
C SER A 509 3.63 -6.97 15.03
N SER A 510 3.59 -7.87 14.04
CA SER A 510 4.74 -8.68 13.62
C SER A 510 4.85 -8.78 12.10
N ALA A 511 6.07 -9.04 11.61
CA ALA A 511 6.26 -9.32 10.20
C ALA A 511 5.81 -10.75 9.89
N LEU A 512 5.01 -10.93 8.85
CA LEU A 512 4.53 -12.21 8.36
C LEU A 512 5.32 -12.61 7.12
N THR A 513 5.82 -13.85 7.06
CA THR A 513 6.47 -14.39 5.85
C THR A 513 5.63 -15.52 5.26
N LEU A 514 5.36 -15.42 3.95
CA LEU A 514 4.74 -16.47 3.14
C LEU A 514 5.81 -17.07 2.21
N GLU A 515 5.86 -18.39 2.11
CA GLU A 515 6.86 -19.12 1.33
C GLU A 515 6.25 -20.37 0.68
N TYR A 516 6.88 -20.90 -0.36
CA TYR A 516 6.49 -22.23 -0.85
C TYR A 516 6.79 -23.29 0.22
N ALA A 517 5.83 -24.20 0.45
CA ALA A 517 6.06 -25.34 1.31
C ALA A 517 7.22 -26.20 0.77
N PRO A 518 7.91 -26.98 1.62
CA PRO A 518 8.95 -27.90 1.16
C PRO A 518 8.44 -28.82 0.05
N GLY A 519 9.02 -28.70 -1.16
CA GLY A 519 8.57 -29.43 -2.35
C GLY A 519 7.28 -28.92 -3.00
N GLY A 520 6.66 -27.86 -2.48
CA GLY A 520 5.43 -27.24 -2.97
C GLY A 520 5.63 -26.13 -4.01
N ALA A 521 6.87 -25.82 -4.39
CA ALA A 521 7.19 -24.87 -5.46
C ALA A 521 6.86 -25.44 -6.86
N PRO A 522 6.64 -24.59 -7.88
CA PRO A 522 6.46 -25.07 -9.26
C PRO A 522 7.63 -25.96 -9.71
N ASN A 523 7.32 -27.15 -10.23
CA ASN A 523 8.31 -28.13 -10.68
C ASN A 523 7.95 -28.65 -12.09
N HIS A 524 7.86 -27.74 -13.05
CA HIS A 524 7.63 -28.05 -14.47
C HIS A 524 8.61 -27.24 -15.33
N PRO A 525 9.15 -27.75 -16.45
CA PRO A 525 10.12 -27.02 -17.27
C PRO A 525 9.65 -25.64 -17.78
N GLN A 526 8.33 -25.47 -17.94
CA GLN A 526 7.70 -24.21 -18.34
C GLN A 526 7.38 -23.27 -17.18
N LEU A 527 7.55 -23.68 -15.92
CA LEU A 527 7.21 -22.87 -14.75
C LEU A 527 8.45 -22.57 -13.91
N VAL A 528 8.63 -21.30 -13.55
CA VAL A 528 9.74 -20.87 -12.69
C VAL A 528 9.19 -19.97 -11.57
N PRO A 529 9.45 -20.28 -10.28
CA PRO A 529 9.16 -19.34 -9.20
C PRO A 529 10.13 -18.16 -9.29
N PHE A 530 9.60 -16.94 -9.37
CA PHE A 530 10.42 -15.73 -9.41
C PHE A 530 10.99 -15.38 -8.02
N ASN A 531 10.17 -15.52 -6.98
CA ASN A 531 10.58 -15.38 -5.58
C ASN A 531 10.10 -16.59 -4.78
N ALA A 532 10.95 -17.09 -3.89
CA ALA A 532 10.65 -18.25 -3.05
C ALA A 532 9.81 -17.89 -1.80
N SER A 533 9.91 -16.64 -1.35
CA SER A 533 9.18 -16.10 -0.21
C SER A 533 8.83 -14.62 -0.42
N VAL A 534 7.90 -14.13 0.41
CA VAL A 534 7.55 -12.72 0.54
C VAL A 534 7.29 -12.42 2.02
N THR A 535 7.91 -11.35 2.53
CA THR A 535 7.71 -10.90 3.91
C THR A 535 6.94 -9.59 3.89
N VAL A 536 5.81 -9.57 4.60
CA VAL A 536 5.02 -8.38 4.88
C VAL A 536 5.38 -7.90 6.29
N GLY A 537 5.91 -6.69 6.42
CA GLY A 537 6.18 -6.09 7.72
C GLY A 537 4.89 -5.85 8.53
N PRO A 538 4.99 -5.41 9.80
CA PRO A 538 3.81 -5.08 10.59
C PRO A 538 2.94 -4.05 9.84
N THR A 539 1.68 -4.39 9.60
CA THR A 539 0.75 -3.56 8.81
C THR A 539 -0.06 -2.61 9.68
N ALA A 540 0.08 -2.67 11.02
CA ALA A 540 -0.77 -1.97 11.97
C ALA A 540 -2.27 -2.24 11.68
N ASN A 541 -2.98 -1.27 11.11
CA ASN A 541 -4.39 -1.39 10.74
C ASN A 541 -4.63 -1.50 9.22
N ALA A 542 -3.58 -1.45 8.40
CA ALA A 542 -3.68 -1.52 6.95
C ALA A 542 -3.68 -2.98 6.45
N VAL A 543 -4.32 -3.21 5.30
CA VAL A 543 -4.17 -4.46 4.54
C VAL A 543 -3.05 -4.26 3.53
N ALA A 544 -2.05 -5.12 3.58
CA ALA A 544 -0.95 -5.14 2.62
C ALA A 544 -1.12 -6.30 1.64
N THR A 545 -0.69 -6.11 0.40
CA THR A 545 -0.70 -7.16 -0.61
C THR A 545 0.64 -7.89 -0.66
N ALA A 546 0.64 -9.20 -0.42
CA ALA A 546 1.81 -10.06 -0.61
C ALA A 546 1.71 -10.80 -1.96
N ARG A 547 2.83 -10.93 -2.68
CA ARG A 547 2.87 -11.60 -4.00
C ARG A 547 4.02 -12.60 -4.09
N LEU A 548 3.70 -13.84 -4.43
CA LEU A 548 4.65 -14.84 -4.93
C LEU A 548 4.44 -14.98 -6.43
N TRP A 549 5.42 -14.57 -7.22
CA TRP A 549 5.30 -14.56 -8.67
C TRP A 549 5.74 -15.89 -9.27
N VAL A 550 4.92 -16.43 -10.18
CA VAL A 550 5.27 -17.58 -11.02
C VAL A 550 5.40 -17.11 -12.45
N ILE A 551 6.46 -17.53 -13.13
CA ILE A 551 6.73 -17.26 -14.53
C ILE A 551 6.38 -18.50 -15.36
N TYR A 552 5.62 -18.30 -16.43
CA TYR A 552 5.40 -19.26 -17.50
C TYR A 552 6.32 -18.96 -18.69
N ARG A 553 7.06 -19.98 -19.15
CA ARG A 553 7.92 -19.98 -20.33
C ARG A 553 7.23 -20.67 -21.48
N THR A 554 7.06 -19.95 -22.57
CA THR A 554 6.49 -20.51 -23.81
C THR A 554 7.36 -21.64 -24.37
N SER A 555 6.70 -22.65 -24.93
CA SER A 555 7.33 -23.76 -25.67
C SER A 555 6.85 -23.75 -27.13
N ASN A 556 6.53 -24.90 -27.74
CA ASN A 556 5.99 -24.91 -29.09
C ASN A 556 4.51 -24.51 -29.09
N PRO A 557 4.02 -23.81 -30.12
CA PRO A 557 2.60 -23.53 -30.29
C PRO A 557 1.78 -24.81 -30.30
N GLY A 558 0.76 -24.89 -29.45
CA GLY A 558 -0.09 -26.06 -29.23
C GLY A 558 0.32 -26.94 -28.04
N ASP A 559 1.46 -26.67 -27.40
CA ASP A 559 1.84 -27.36 -26.16
C ASP A 559 0.96 -26.89 -25.00
N GLU A 560 0.29 -27.83 -24.34
CA GLU A 560 -0.51 -27.60 -23.15
C GLU A 560 0.32 -27.91 -21.88
N LEU A 561 0.19 -27.06 -20.86
CA LEU A 561 0.70 -27.32 -19.53
C LEU A 561 -0.35 -28.16 -18.77
N PRO A 562 -0.06 -29.42 -18.41
CA PRO A 562 -0.96 -30.19 -17.56
C PRO A 562 -1.19 -29.44 -16.24
N PRO A 563 -2.41 -29.42 -15.66
CA PRO A 563 -2.68 -28.69 -14.43
C PRO A 563 -1.66 -29.02 -13.34
N GLN A 564 -0.98 -27.99 -12.85
CA GLN A 564 0.00 -28.08 -11.77
C GLN A 564 -0.62 -27.57 -10.48
N THR A 565 -0.15 -28.11 -9.35
CA THR A 565 -0.58 -27.68 -8.01
C THR A 565 0.65 -27.23 -7.23
N VAL A 566 0.59 -26.04 -6.64
CA VAL A 566 1.63 -25.50 -5.77
C VAL A 566 1.06 -25.23 -4.38
N THR A 567 1.90 -25.38 -3.36
CA THR A 567 1.51 -25.20 -1.96
C THR A 567 2.34 -24.07 -1.35
N VAL A 568 1.64 -23.06 -0.84
CA VAL A 568 2.23 -21.93 -0.11
C VAL A 568 1.92 -22.10 1.37
N GLN A 569 2.85 -21.75 2.23
CA GLN A 569 2.71 -21.80 3.69
C GLN A 569 3.14 -20.48 4.33
N GLU A 570 2.64 -20.24 5.54
CA GLU A 570 3.25 -19.29 6.47
C GLU A 570 4.56 -19.88 7.00
N ALA A 571 5.60 -19.05 7.14
CA ALA A 571 6.91 -19.48 7.64
C ALA A 571 6.77 -20.20 8.99
N GLY A 572 7.24 -21.46 9.06
CA GLY A 572 7.04 -22.35 10.21
C GLY A 572 5.89 -23.35 10.07
N GLY A 573 5.10 -23.28 8.99
CA GLY A 573 4.14 -24.32 8.59
C GLY A 573 2.77 -24.28 9.30
N THR A 574 2.45 -23.21 10.00
CA THR A 574 1.21 -23.04 10.79
C THR A 574 -0.05 -22.95 9.94
N ARG A 575 0.05 -22.39 8.73
CA ARG A 575 -1.06 -22.24 7.76
C ARG A 575 -0.57 -22.57 6.36
N THR A 576 -1.44 -23.23 5.58
CA THR A 576 -1.12 -23.65 4.19
C THR A 576 -2.26 -23.33 3.24
N TRP A 577 -1.90 -23.03 1.99
CA TRP A 577 -2.80 -22.74 0.89
C TRP A 577 -2.36 -23.48 -0.36
N THR A 578 -3.33 -23.90 -1.17
CA THR A 578 -3.09 -24.61 -2.43
C THR A 578 -3.53 -23.74 -3.60
N VAL A 579 -2.70 -23.66 -4.63
CA VAL A 579 -2.93 -22.87 -5.84
C VAL A 579 -2.76 -23.75 -7.05
N THR A 580 -3.69 -23.68 -7.99
CA THR A 580 -3.64 -24.40 -9.26
C THR A 580 -3.03 -23.52 -10.34
N ILE A 581 -2.25 -24.11 -11.24
CA ILE A 581 -1.65 -23.44 -12.40
C ILE A 581 -2.04 -24.21 -13.65
N ILE A 582 -2.62 -23.50 -14.62
CA ILE A 582 -2.96 -24.04 -15.95
C ILE A 582 -2.38 -23.12 -17.02
N GLY A 583 -2.19 -23.63 -18.24
CA GLY A 583 -1.81 -22.79 -19.36
C GLY A 583 -1.49 -23.55 -20.64
N ASP A 584 -1.22 -22.82 -21.70
CA ASP A 584 -0.82 -23.34 -23.00
C ASP A 584 -0.04 -22.29 -23.78
N THR A 585 0.84 -22.76 -24.66
CA THR A 585 1.58 -21.89 -25.58
C THR A 585 0.84 -21.80 -26.92
N VAL A 586 0.57 -20.60 -27.40
CA VAL A 586 -0.01 -20.35 -28.73
C VAL A 586 1.00 -19.69 -29.66
N ALA A 587 0.65 -19.63 -30.95
CA ALA A 587 1.47 -18.95 -31.94
C ALA A 587 1.64 -17.47 -31.59
N ARG A 588 2.70 -16.84 -32.14
CA ARG A 588 2.93 -15.41 -31.95
C ARG A 588 1.70 -14.62 -32.36
N ARG A 589 1.44 -13.52 -31.65
CA ARG A 589 0.42 -12.56 -32.09
C ARG A 589 0.86 -11.93 -33.41
N THR A 590 -0.06 -11.94 -34.38
CA THR A 590 0.12 -11.33 -35.70
C THR A 590 -0.57 -9.97 -35.73
N ALA A 591 0.06 -9.00 -36.38
CA ALA A 591 -0.47 -7.64 -36.47
C ALA A 591 -0.83 -7.27 -37.90
N ALA A 592 -1.92 -6.52 -38.10
CA ALA A 592 -2.23 -5.82 -39.33
C ALA A 592 -1.98 -4.32 -39.15
N ALA A 593 -1.22 -3.71 -40.06
CA ALA A 593 -0.98 -2.28 -40.10
C ALA A 593 -1.61 -1.65 -41.35
N ALA A 594 -2.44 -0.63 -41.18
CA ALA A 594 -2.90 0.23 -42.28
C ALA A 594 -2.07 1.52 -42.30
N LEU A 595 -1.28 1.70 -43.36
CA LEU A 595 -0.55 2.93 -43.61
C LEU A 595 -1.51 3.94 -44.25
N VAL A 596 -1.86 4.99 -43.51
CA VAL A 596 -2.74 6.08 -43.93
C VAL A 596 -1.86 7.28 -44.25
N LEU A 597 -1.64 7.50 -45.55
CA LEU A 597 -0.58 8.35 -46.06
C LEU A 597 -1.16 9.60 -46.74
N ASP A 598 -0.80 10.76 -46.21
CA ASP A 598 -1.16 12.06 -46.77
C ASP A 598 -0.47 12.27 -48.13
N ARG A 599 -1.24 12.78 -49.08
CA ARG A 599 -0.76 13.20 -50.39
C ARG A 599 -1.27 14.57 -50.78
N SER A 600 -1.66 15.41 -49.83
CA SER A 600 -2.08 16.79 -50.07
C SER A 600 -0.96 17.60 -50.73
N THR A 601 -1.30 18.77 -51.29
CA THR A 601 -0.34 19.58 -52.06
C THR A 601 0.89 20.01 -51.23
N SER A 602 0.73 20.19 -49.91
CA SER A 602 1.82 20.50 -48.98
C SER A 602 2.91 19.42 -48.93
N MET A 603 2.58 18.17 -49.25
CA MET A 603 3.54 17.07 -49.30
C MET A 603 4.60 17.22 -50.42
N ALA A 604 4.39 18.14 -51.38
CA ALA A 604 5.41 18.49 -52.38
C ALA A 604 6.50 19.41 -51.83
N GLU A 605 6.27 20.06 -50.69
CA GLU A 605 7.21 21.02 -50.10
C GLU A 605 8.52 20.37 -49.68
N ASP A 606 9.58 21.17 -49.64
CA ASP A 606 10.86 20.78 -49.07
C ASP A 606 10.70 20.55 -47.56
N ARG A 607 11.22 19.42 -47.08
CA ARG A 607 11.22 19.07 -45.65
C ARG A 607 12.31 19.81 -44.86
N GLY A 608 13.25 20.49 -45.53
CA GLY A 608 14.29 21.35 -44.95
C GLY A 608 15.73 21.03 -45.38
N ASP A 609 15.96 20.01 -46.21
CA ASP A 609 17.29 19.61 -46.71
C ASP A 609 17.35 19.42 -48.23
N GLY A 610 16.36 19.94 -48.98
CA GLY A 610 16.25 19.85 -50.43
C GLY A 610 15.51 18.60 -50.93
N GLN A 611 15.01 17.75 -50.03
CA GLN A 611 14.17 16.59 -50.36
C GLN A 611 12.70 16.90 -50.05
N SER A 612 11.77 16.49 -50.92
CA SER A 612 10.35 16.69 -50.67
C SER A 612 9.85 15.83 -49.50
N LYS A 613 8.84 16.32 -48.78
CA LYS A 613 8.13 15.57 -47.74
C LYS A 613 7.58 14.23 -48.26
N HIS A 614 7.02 14.23 -49.47
CA HIS A 614 6.56 13.03 -50.17
C HIS A 614 7.67 11.99 -50.38
N ALA A 615 8.85 12.38 -50.87
CA ALA A 615 9.96 11.45 -51.04
C ALA A 615 10.44 10.88 -49.70
N SER A 616 10.40 11.68 -48.64
CA SER A 616 10.70 11.22 -47.27
C SER A 616 9.66 10.21 -46.76
N LEU A 617 8.38 10.43 -47.05
CA LEU A 617 7.28 9.51 -46.73
C LEU A 617 7.49 8.15 -47.41
N GLN A 618 7.80 8.14 -48.71
CA GLN A 618 8.04 6.89 -49.44
C GLN A 618 9.19 6.10 -48.83
N GLN A 619 10.31 6.76 -48.49
CA GLN A 619 11.45 6.09 -47.84
C GLN A 619 11.08 5.48 -46.48
N ALA A 620 10.32 6.19 -45.65
CA ALA A 620 9.88 5.68 -44.35
C ALA A 620 8.87 4.53 -44.47
N ALA A 621 7.90 4.64 -45.37
CA ALA A 621 6.92 3.59 -45.64
C ALA A 621 7.59 2.31 -46.20
N ASN A 622 8.54 2.45 -47.13
CA ASN A 622 9.33 1.30 -47.61
C ASN A 622 10.14 0.65 -46.49
N THR A 623 10.81 1.45 -45.64
CA THR A 623 11.59 0.93 -44.49
C THR A 623 10.70 0.15 -43.53
N PHE A 624 9.51 0.67 -43.23
CA PHE A 624 8.51 0.00 -42.39
C PHE A 624 8.10 -1.35 -42.99
N VAL A 625 7.76 -1.36 -44.29
CA VAL A 625 7.37 -2.58 -45.01
C VAL A 625 8.53 -3.57 -45.12
N ASP A 626 9.80 -3.15 -45.17
CA ASP A 626 10.95 -4.06 -45.25
C ASP A 626 11.30 -4.75 -43.91
N VAL A 627 11.04 -4.09 -42.78
CA VAL A 627 11.38 -4.61 -41.43
C VAL A 627 10.22 -5.41 -40.81
N MET A 628 9.00 -5.20 -41.27
CA MET A 628 7.79 -5.85 -40.76
C MET A 628 7.87 -7.39 -40.78
N LEU A 629 7.38 -8.02 -39.71
CA LEU A 629 7.53 -9.46 -39.47
C LEU A 629 6.72 -10.31 -40.47
N GLU A 630 7.22 -11.51 -40.73
CA GLU A 630 6.55 -12.51 -41.58
C GLU A 630 5.29 -13.04 -40.90
N GLY A 631 4.14 -13.01 -41.58
CA GLY A 631 2.83 -13.33 -41.02
C GLY A 631 2.03 -12.11 -40.55
N ASP A 632 2.66 -10.93 -40.41
CA ASP A 632 1.93 -9.68 -40.21
C ASP A 632 1.34 -9.19 -41.55
N GLY A 633 0.31 -8.36 -41.50
CA GLY A 633 -0.37 -7.82 -42.66
C GLY A 633 -0.18 -6.32 -42.86
N VAL A 634 -0.02 -5.86 -44.09
CA VAL A 634 0.06 -4.42 -44.40
C VAL A 634 -0.93 -4.01 -45.48
N GLY A 635 -1.62 -2.89 -45.25
CA GLY A 635 -2.50 -2.22 -46.21
C GLY A 635 -2.10 -0.76 -46.38
N VAL A 636 -2.54 -0.15 -47.49
CA VAL A 636 -2.19 1.24 -47.83
C VAL A 636 -3.43 2.01 -48.24
N VAL A 637 -3.67 3.11 -47.56
CA VAL A 637 -4.67 4.13 -47.86
C VAL A 637 -3.95 5.43 -48.13
N ARG A 638 -4.35 6.12 -49.19
CA ARG A 638 -3.93 7.49 -49.45
C ARG A 638 -5.06 8.44 -49.10
N PHE A 639 -4.75 9.66 -48.68
CA PHE A 639 -5.78 10.68 -48.52
C PHE A 639 -5.29 12.08 -48.91
N ASN A 640 -6.21 12.86 -49.47
CA ASN A 640 -6.13 14.31 -49.62
C ASN A 640 -7.47 14.89 -49.16
N GLN A 641 -8.28 15.57 -49.99
CA GLN A 641 -9.69 15.83 -49.69
C GLN A 641 -10.55 14.56 -49.70
N ASP A 642 -10.11 13.51 -50.41
CA ASP A 642 -10.78 12.20 -50.49
C ASP A 642 -9.77 11.09 -50.11
N ALA A 643 -10.21 10.13 -49.32
CA ALA A 643 -9.45 8.94 -48.98
C ALA A 643 -9.75 7.80 -49.95
N GLN A 644 -8.70 7.06 -50.32
CA GLN A 644 -8.79 5.98 -51.29
C GLN A 644 -7.91 4.81 -50.85
N VAL A 645 -8.50 3.63 -50.83
CA VAL A 645 -7.79 2.38 -50.59
C VAL A 645 -6.93 2.06 -51.82
N LEU A 646 -5.61 2.16 -51.68
CA LEU A 646 -4.67 1.68 -52.70
C LEU A 646 -4.49 0.17 -52.61
N LYS A 647 -4.50 -0.36 -51.39
CA LYS A 647 -4.40 -1.81 -51.14
C LYS A 647 -5.06 -2.20 -49.82
N SER A 648 -5.96 -3.18 -49.89
CA SER A 648 -6.42 -3.90 -48.69
C SER A 648 -5.27 -4.65 -48.04
N VAL A 649 -5.41 -4.96 -46.74
CA VAL A 649 -4.35 -5.63 -45.97
C VAL A 649 -3.95 -6.97 -46.59
N LEU A 650 -2.67 -7.12 -46.91
CA LEU A 650 -2.08 -8.37 -47.38
C LEU A 650 -1.16 -8.96 -46.31
N PRO A 651 -1.30 -10.26 -45.96
CA PRO A 651 -0.35 -10.95 -45.09
C PRO A 651 1.00 -11.12 -45.80
N LEU A 652 2.09 -10.84 -45.09
CA LEU A 652 3.46 -10.97 -45.59
C LEU A 652 3.94 -12.41 -45.42
N GLY A 653 4.50 -13.00 -46.48
CA GLY A 653 5.00 -14.38 -46.46
C GLY A 653 6.42 -14.54 -45.91
N ALA A 654 6.87 -15.80 -45.81
CA ALA A 654 8.19 -16.19 -45.31
C ALA A 654 9.35 -15.98 -46.30
N GLY A 655 9.09 -15.29 -47.43
CA GLY A 655 10.07 -15.04 -48.49
C GLY A 655 11.03 -13.87 -48.21
N GLY A 656 11.01 -13.28 -47.02
CA GLY A 656 11.74 -12.05 -46.72
C GLY A 656 11.45 -10.94 -47.74
N LEU A 657 12.51 -10.38 -48.35
CA LEU A 657 12.37 -9.36 -49.42
C LEU A 657 11.88 -9.91 -50.76
N SER A 658 11.96 -11.22 -50.97
CA SER A 658 11.44 -11.87 -52.19
C SER A 658 9.95 -12.21 -52.11
N ASP A 659 9.30 -11.87 -50.99
CA ASP A 659 7.87 -12.03 -50.82
C ASP A 659 7.09 -11.17 -51.82
N ILE A 660 6.14 -11.81 -52.52
CA ILE A 660 5.35 -11.19 -53.59
C ILE A 660 4.44 -10.10 -53.01
N ASN A 661 3.85 -10.32 -51.83
CA ASN A 661 2.96 -9.35 -51.19
C ASN A 661 3.74 -8.12 -50.73
N ARG A 662 4.92 -8.31 -50.12
CA ARG A 662 5.83 -7.22 -49.75
C ARG A 662 6.24 -6.39 -50.97
N SER A 663 6.65 -7.05 -52.05
CA SER A 663 7.02 -6.40 -53.30
C SER A 663 5.85 -5.59 -53.88
N ALA A 664 4.65 -6.17 -53.94
CA ALA A 664 3.46 -5.49 -54.45
C ALA A 664 3.08 -4.24 -53.64
N ILE A 665 3.26 -4.27 -52.32
CA ILE A 665 3.01 -3.09 -51.45
C ILE A 665 4.05 -2.00 -51.72
N LYS A 666 5.32 -2.36 -51.88
CA LYS A 666 6.38 -1.41 -52.22
C LYS A 666 6.18 -0.78 -53.59
N ASP A 667 5.73 -1.55 -54.59
CA ASP A 667 5.40 -1.01 -55.91
C ASP A 667 4.28 0.05 -55.83
N ILE A 668 3.31 -0.15 -54.94
CA ILE A 668 2.23 0.83 -54.70
C ILE A 668 2.76 2.09 -54.02
N ILE A 669 3.63 1.95 -53.01
CA ILE A 669 4.25 3.09 -52.31
C ILE A 669 5.14 3.91 -53.26
N ASN A 670 5.88 3.24 -54.14
CA ASN A 670 6.82 3.88 -55.07
C ASN A 670 6.17 4.35 -56.39
N GLY A 671 4.91 3.95 -56.63
CA GLY A 671 4.15 4.40 -57.80
C GLY A 671 3.55 5.80 -57.60
N ASN A 672 2.90 6.30 -58.66
CA ASN A 672 2.30 7.64 -58.71
C ASN A 672 1.05 7.79 -57.81
N GLY A 673 0.70 6.75 -57.05
CA GLY A 673 -0.47 6.71 -56.19
C GLY A 673 -0.41 7.75 -55.07
N LEU A 674 0.79 8.12 -54.63
CA LEU A 674 1.01 9.03 -53.52
C LEU A 674 1.46 10.43 -53.97
N ASP A 675 1.47 10.73 -55.27
CA ASP A 675 1.91 12.03 -55.80
C ASP A 675 1.13 13.19 -55.16
N PRO A 676 1.79 14.25 -54.68
CA PRO A 676 1.12 15.35 -53.98
C PRO A 676 0.06 16.09 -54.83
N ASN A 677 -1.17 16.19 -54.34
CA ASN A 677 -2.25 16.99 -54.89
C ASN A 677 -3.41 17.23 -53.89
N GLY A 678 -4.22 18.26 -54.13
CA GLY A 678 -5.47 18.46 -53.39
C GLY A 678 -5.30 19.07 -51.99
N LEU A 679 -6.40 19.05 -51.22
CA LEU A 679 -6.52 19.55 -49.84
C LEU A 679 -6.26 18.40 -48.82
N THR A 680 -6.47 18.65 -47.52
CA THR A 680 -6.19 17.67 -46.45
C THR A 680 -7.46 17.33 -45.66
N SER A 681 -7.80 16.04 -45.60
CA SER A 681 -8.94 15.44 -44.88
C SER A 681 -8.45 14.22 -44.08
N ILE A 682 -8.03 14.44 -42.83
CA ILE A 682 -7.41 13.39 -42.01
C ILE A 682 -8.46 12.37 -41.55
N GLY A 683 -9.65 12.85 -41.19
CA GLY A 683 -10.76 11.98 -40.79
C GLY A 683 -11.15 10.96 -41.86
N ASP A 684 -11.16 11.36 -43.13
CA ASP A 684 -11.47 10.43 -44.23
C ASP A 684 -10.40 9.34 -44.37
N GLY A 685 -9.12 9.70 -44.22
CA GLY A 685 -8.01 8.75 -44.20
C GLY A 685 -8.13 7.72 -43.06
N ILE A 686 -8.50 8.17 -41.86
CA ILE A 686 -8.73 7.31 -40.69
C ILE A 686 -9.88 6.34 -40.95
N PHE A 687 -11.00 6.83 -41.49
CA PHE A 687 -12.17 6.00 -41.76
C PHE A 687 -11.86 4.86 -42.73
N GLU A 688 -11.25 5.18 -43.89
CA GLU A 688 -10.88 4.16 -44.88
C GLU A 688 -9.79 3.22 -44.35
N GLY A 689 -8.81 3.75 -43.62
CA GLY A 689 -7.75 2.97 -42.98
C GLY A 689 -8.30 1.97 -41.96
N ARG A 690 -9.21 2.39 -41.09
CA ARG A 690 -9.90 1.49 -40.16
C ARG A 690 -10.83 0.52 -40.90
N GLY A 691 -11.49 0.98 -41.96
CA GLY A 691 -12.32 0.16 -42.83
C GLY A 691 -11.57 -1.05 -43.38
N ILE A 692 -10.37 -0.86 -43.94
CA ILE A 692 -9.59 -1.97 -44.49
C ILE A 692 -9.05 -2.92 -43.41
N LEU A 693 -8.79 -2.44 -42.19
CA LEU A 693 -8.42 -3.29 -41.05
C LEU A 693 -9.62 -4.11 -40.56
N ASN A 694 -10.82 -3.54 -40.57
CA ASN A 694 -12.03 -4.23 -40.15
C ASN A 694 -12.49 -5.27 -41.19
N ALA A 695 -12.25 -5.00 -42.47
CA ALA A 695 -12.65 -5.86 -43.58
C ALA A 695 -11.68 -7.03 -43.89
N THR A 696 -10.60 -7.21 -43.13
CA THR A 696 -9.62 -8.28 -43.39
C THR A 696 -10.21 -9.67 -43.19
N THR A 697 -10.02 -10.56 -44.18
CA THR A 697 -10.44 -11.97 -44.09
C THR A 697 -9.44 -12.85 -43.34
N THR A 698 -8.17 -12.44 -43.28
CA THR A 698 -7.15 -13.08 -42.44
C THR A 698 -7.33 -12.60 -40.99
N PRO A 699 -7.41 -13.50 -40.00
CA PRO A 699 -7.48 -13.11 -38.60
C PRO A 699 -6.12 -12.59 -38.15
N PHE A 700 -6.09 -11.35 -37.64
CA PHE A 700 -4.94 -10.73 -37.01
C PHE A 700 -5.30 -10.37 -35.57
N ASP A 701 -4.39 -10.60 -34.63
CA ASP A 701 -4.58 -10.36 -33.20
C ASP A 701 -4.57 -8.86 -32.85
N VAL A 702 -3.79 -8.07 -33.60
CA VAL A 702 -3.64 -6.63 -33.40
C VAL A 702 -3.94 -5.91 -34.72
N LYS A 703 -4.71 -4.82 -34.67
CA LYS A 703 -5.08 -4.01 -35.86
C LYS A 703 -4.70 -2.55 -35.65
N SER A 704 -3.55 -2.17 -36.19
CA SER A 704 -2.93 -0.87 -35.98
C SER A 704 -3.11 0.07 -37.16
N LEU A 705 -3.44 1.31 -36.85
CA LEU A 705 -3.60 2.39 -37.81
C LEU A 705 -2.39 3.33 -37.69
N VAL A 706 -1.69 3.60 -38.79
CA VAL A 706 -0.52 4.48 -38.81
C VAL A 706 -0.81 5.66 -39.72
N VAL A 707 -1.13 6.81 -39.11
CA VAL A 707 -1.52 8.04 -39.81
C VAL A 707 -0.32 8.96 -39.95
N LEU A 708 0.01 9.35 -41.17
CA LEU A 708 1.03 10.36 -41.45
C LEU A 708 0.41 11.54 -42.18
N THR A 709 0.62 12.76 -41.67
CA THR A 709 0.19 14.01 -42.32
C THR A 709 1.19 15.14 -42.10
N ASP A 710 1.24 16.09 -43.02
CA ASP A 710 2.02 17.33 -42.92
C ASP A 710 1.17 18.60 -42.80
N GLY A 711 -0.15 18.45 -42.62
CA GLY A 711 -1.12 19.54 -42.79
C GLY A 711 -2.13 19.73 -41.66
N VAL A 712 -3.01 20.71 -41.88
CA VAL A 712 -4.19 21.02 -41.06
C VAL A 712 -5.43 20.53 -41.81
N GLU A 713 -6.44 20.00 -41.10
CA GLU A 713 -7.69 19.61 -41.76
C GLU A 713 -8.35 20.82 -42.43
N THR A 714 -8.64 20.68 -43.72
CA THR A 714 -9.21 21.75 -44.57
C THR A 714 -10.44 21.31 -45.35
N SER A 715 -10.79 20.02 -45.30
CA SER A 715 -11.98 19.42 -45.91
C SER A 715 -12.64 18.45 -44.92
N LEU A 716 -13.95 18.22 -45.09
CA LEU A 716 -14.64 17.10 -44.44
C LEU A 716 -14.24 15.79 -45.12
N ARG A 717 -14.26 14.63 -44.47
CA ARG A 717 -14.61 14.30 -43.07
C ARG A 717 -13.50 14.66 -42.07
N SER A 718 -13.87 15.21 -40.91
CA SER A 718 -12.91 15.63 -39.87
C SER A 718 -12.53 14.49 -38.91
N ILE A 719 -11.44 14.65 -38.14
CA ILE A 719 -11.05 13.71 -37.07
C ILE A 719 -12.18 13.54 -36.04
N ALA A 720 -12.95 14.59 -35.76
CA ALA A 720 -14.06 14.53 -34.81
C ALA A 720 -15.17 13.56 -35.25
N ASP A 721 -15.41 13.46 -36.57
CA ASP A 721 -16.45 12.60 -37.15
C ASP A 721 -16.11 11.11 -37.08
N VAL A 722 -14.84 10.76 -36.84
CA VAL A 722 -14.31 9.38 -36.83
C VAL A 722 -13.75 8.99 -35.47
N ALA A 723 -14.15 9.69 -34.40
CA ALA A 723 -13.70 9.39 -33.03
C ALA A 723 -13.93 7.92 -32.63
N GLY A 724 -14.97 7.27 -33.14
CA GLY A 724 -15.25 5.84 -32.89
C GLY A 724 -14.29 4.86 -33.57
N ASP A 725 -13.51 5.29 -34.56
CA ASP A 725 -12.54 4.48 -35.30
C ASP A 725 -11.11 4.57 -34.70
N ILE A 726 -10.93 5.39 -33.66
CA ILE A 726 -9.66 5.68 -33.01
C ILE A 726 -9.57 4.89 -31.70
N ASN A 727 -8.46 4.18 -31.48
CA ASN A 727 -8.24 3.36 -30.30
C ASN A 727 -6.75 3.28 -29.92
N GLU A 728 -6.40 2.39 -28.98
CA GLU A 728 -5.04 2.20 -28.46
C GLU A 728 -4.00 1.80 -29.50
N PHE A 729 -4.42 1.31 -30.65
CA PHE A 729 -3.55 0.92 -31.75
C PHE A 729 -3.50 1.96 -32.88
N THR A 730 -3.91 3.20 -32.60
CA THR A 730 -3.79 4.31 -33.55
C THR A 730 -2.56 5.17 -33.26
N TYR A 731 -1.62 5.19 -34.20
CA TYR A 731 -0.38 5.96 -34.15
C TYR A 731 -0.44 7.12 -35.15
N ALA A 732 0.15 8.26 -34.79
CA ALA A 732 0.18 9.44 -35.64
C ALA A 732 1.60 10.00 -35.76
N VAL A 733 1.97 10.44 -36.97
CA VAL A 733 3.22 11.13 -37.24
C VAL A 733 2.95 12.45 -37.95
N GLY A 734 3.31 13.54 -37.30
CA GLY A 734 3.24 14.89 -37.85
C GLY A 734 4.54 15.27 -38.56
N LEU A 735 4.47 15.47 -39.88
CA LEU A 735 5.61 15.84 -40.71
C LEU A 735 5.68 17.37 -40.89
N GLY A 736 6.60 18.05 -40.20
CA GLY A 736 6.78 19.50 -40.32
C GLY A 736 6.76 20.26 -39.00
N GLN A 737 6.67 21.59 -39.11
CA GLN A 737 6.69 22.51 -37.96
C GLN A 737 5.32 22.54 -37.25
N PRO A 738 5.27 22.70 -35.91
CA PRO A 738 4.02 22.70 -35.14
C PRO A 738 2.97 23.70 -35.61
N GLN A 739 3.38 24.86 -36.15
CA GLN A 739 2.44 25.85 -36.68
C GLN A 739 1.76 25.45 -37.99
N ASN A 740 2.31 24.46 -38.71
CA ASN A 740 1.84 24.05 -40.03
C ASN A 740 1.11 22.70 -40.00
N ILE A 741 1.10 22.03 -38.85
CA ILE A 741 0.46 20.74 -38.61
C ILE A 741 -0.55 20.90 -37.46
N SER A 742 -1.70 20.24 -37.53
CA SER A 742 -2.70 20.36 -36.46
C SER A 742 -2.34 19.50 -35.25
N VAL A 743 -1.28 19.86 -34.49
CA VAL A 743 -0.82 19.07 -33.32
C VAL A 743 -1.96 18.77 -32.34
N PRO A 744 -2.84 19.71 -31.95
CA PRO A 744 -3.94 19.39 -31.03
C PRO A 744 -4.88 18.33 -31.60
N ALA A 745 -5.18 18.38 -32.91
CA ALA A 745 -6.03 17.39 -33.56
C ALA A 745 -5.30 16.04 -33.73
N LEU A 746 -3.99 16.02 -33.95
CA LEU A 746 -3.22 14.78 -33.97
C LEU A 746 -3.05 14.17 -32.56
N GLN A 747 -3.08 14.99 -31.52
CA GLN A 747 -3.09 14.53 -30.14
C GLN A 747 -4.43 13.86 -29.80
N THR A 748 -5.56 14.28 -30.36
CA THR A 748 -6.84 13.55 -30.15
C THR A 748 -6.85 12.17 -30.79
N ILE A 749 -6.02 11.94 -31.81
CA ILE A 749 -5.87 10.63 -32.46
C ILE A 749 -5.13 9.63 -31.57
N SER A 750 -4.14 10.07 -30.78
CA SER A 750 -3.18 9.16 -30.15
C SER A 750 -2.96 9.38 -28.65
N GLY A 751 -3.14 10.60 -28.15
CA GLY A 751 -2.73 11.04 -26.83
C GLY A 751 -3.55 10.54 -25.63
N ASN A 752 -4.76 10.01 -25.85
CA ASN A 752 -5.65 9.53 -24.78
C ASN A 752 -6.03 8.05 -24.88
N ASN A 753 -5.58 7.35 -25.94
CA ASN A 753 -6.08 6.01 -26.23
C ASN A 753 -5.01 4.92 -26.08
N GLY A 754 -3.71 5.22 -25.99
CA GLY A 754 -2.64 4.21 -25.82
C GLY A 754 -1.61 4.17 -26.96
N GLY A 755 -1.93 4.78 -28.10
CA GLY A 755 -0.98 5.14 -29.14
C GLY A 755 -0.15 6.38 -28.76
N TYR A 756 0.67 6.88 -29.69
CA TYR A 756 1.42 8.12 -29.46
C TYR A 756 1.62 8.94 -30.74
N LEU A 757 1.76 10.26 -30.56
CA LEU A 757 2.08 11.23 -31.61
C LEU A 757 3.59 11.49 -31.63
N LEU A 758 4.19 11.38 -32.81
CA LEU A 758 5.56 11.82 -33.05
C LEU A 758 5.58 12.99 -34.04
N VAL A 759 6.12 14.13 -33.61
CA VAL A 759 6.28 15.32 -34.45
C VAL A 759 7.74 15.46 -34.88
N THR A 760 7.97 15.65 -36.18
CA THR A 760 9.32 15.72 -36.75
C THR A 760 9.97 17.10 -36.57
N GLY A 761 9.21 18.19 -36.67
CA GLY A 761 9.78 19.53 -36.81
C GLY A 761 10.41 19.73 -38.19
N ALA A 762 11.37 20.65 -38.31
CA ALA A 762 12.20 20.71 -39.52
C ALA A 762 13.16 19.51 -39.58
N ILE A 763 13.28 18.94 -40.79
CA ILE A 763 14.26 17.88 -41.08
C ILE A 763 15.41 18.52 -41.87
N GLY A 764 16.60 18.51 -41.28
CA GLY A 764 17.85 18.95 -41.87
C GLY A 764 18.83 17.80 -42.09
N THR A 765 20.08 18.13 -42.39
CA THR A 765 21.15 17.16 -42.63
C THR A 765 21.40 16.23 -41.44
N ASP A 766 21.27 16.75 -40.22
CA ASP A 766 21.72 16.08 -38.99
C ASP A 766 20.66 15.15 -38.39
N ASN A 767 19.39 15.25 -38.83
CA ASN A 767 18.27 14.42 -38.39
C ASN A 767 17.50 13.81 -39.57
N ARG A 768 18.17 13.55 -40.69
CA ARG A 768 17.54 13.10 -41.94
C ARG A 768 16.79 11.78 -41.89
N PHE A 769 17.11 10.90 -40.94
CA PHE A 769 16.47 9.60 -40.74
C PHE A 769 15.30 9.65 -39.76
N LEU A 770 14.95 10.83 -39.24
CA LEU A 770 13.98 10.96 -38.16
C LEU A 770 12.63 10.33 -38.50
N LEU A 771 12.15 10.50 -39.74
CA LEU A 771 10.89 9.93 -40.16
C LEU A 771 10.93 8.39 -40.22
N GLN A 772 12.01 7.81 -40.77
CA GLN A 772 12.23 6.37 -40.76
C GLN A 772 12.28 5.82 -39.33
N LYS A 773 12.98 6.51 -38.42
CA LYS A 773 13.11 6.13 -37.00
C LYS A 773 11.74 6.13 -36.30
N TYR A 774 10.89 7.10 -36.60
CA TYR A 774 9.53 7.15 -36.06
C TYR A 774 8.67 5.98 -36.54
N PHE A 775 8.77 5.61 -37.83
CA PHE A 775 8.10 4.42 -38.35
C PHE A 775 8.64 3.13 -37.72
N LEU A 776 9.95 3.01 -37.52
CA LEU A 776 10.56 1.86 -36.85
C LEU A 776 10.14 1.76 -35.38
N GLN A 777 10.06 2.88 -34.66
CA GLN A 777 9.55 2.90 -33.29
C GLN A 777 8.06 2.50 -33.23
N ILE A 778 7.23 2.97 -34.19
CA ILE A 778 5.84 2.53 -34.30
C ILE A 778 5.77 1.03 -34.59
N LEU A 779 6.60 0.53 -35.50
CA LEU A 779 6.69 -0.91 -35.79
C LEU A 779 7.13 -1.72 -34.56
N ALA A 780 8.04 -1.20 -33.74
CA ALA A 780 8.41 -1.83 -32.47
C ALA A 780 7.19 -1.93 -31.53
N GLY A 781 6.38 -0.87 -31.42
CA GLY A 781 5.12 -0.90 -30.67
C GLY A 781 4.12 -1.91 -31.22
N ILE A 782 3.93 -1.97 -32.55
CA ILE A 782 3.03 -2.92 -33.21
C ILE A 782 3.47 -4.37 -33.00
N SER A 783 4.78 -4.63 -33.02
CA SER A 783 5.36 -5.97 -32.87
C SER A 783 5.70 -6.34 -31.42
N ASN A 784 5.36 -5.50 -30.45
CA ASN A 784 5.69 -5.65 -29.03
C ASN A 784 7.19 -5.91 -28.80
N ALA A 785 8.01 -5.09 -29.43
CA ALA A 785 9.46 -5.03 -29.31
C ALA A 785 9.89 -3.77 -28.56
N GLU A 786 11.04 -3.88 -27.89
CA GLU A 786 11.59 -2.84 -27.03
C GLU A 786 12.76 -2.16 -27.71
N ILE A 787 12.80 -0.83 -27.67
CA ILE A 787 13.92 -0.10 -28.24
C ILE A 787 15.05 -0.07 -27.21
N VAL A 788 16.18 -0.66 -27.56
CA VAL A 788 17.37 -0.75 -26.69
C VAL A 788 18.25 0.48 -26.88
N LEU A 789 18.39 0.93 -28.12
CA LEU A 789 19.36 1.94 -28.51
C LEU A 789 19.02 2.58 -29.86
N ASP A 790 19.15 3.91 -29.96
CA ASP A 790 18.85 4.66 -31.20
C ASP A 790 19.80 5.86 -31.54
N PRO A 791 21.12 5.65 -31.75
CA PRO A 791 22.09 6.69 -32.08
C PRO A 791 22.17 7.01 -33.58
N ASP A 792 22.57 8.25 -33.86
CA ASP A 792 22.91 8.75 -35.19
C ASP A 792 24.40 9.12 -35.24
N GLY A 793 25.01 9.10 -36.44
CA GLY A 793 26.40 9.50 -36.61
C GLY A 793 26.85 9.59 -38.07
N HIS A 794 28.16 9.80 -38.25
CA HIS A 794 28.80 9.88 -39.57
C HIS A 794 30.00 8.94 -39.64
N LEU A 795 30.03 8.07 -40.64
CA LEU A 795 31.15 7.19 -40.94
C LEU A 795 32.23 7.98 -41.69
N VAL A 796 33.44 7.92 -41.16
CA VAL A 796 34.65 8.45 -41.80
C VAL A 796 35.38 7.31 -42.50
N PRO A 797 35.75 7.42 -43.78
CA PRO A 797 36.50 6.38 -44.48
C PRO A 797 37.76 5.95 -43.73
N GLY A 798 37.99 4.63 -43.61
CA GLY A 798 39.14 4.06 -42.91
C GLY A 798 38.99 3.93 -41.38
N ARG A 799 38.00 4.60 -40.78
CA ARG A 799 37.64 4.43 -39.36
C ARG A 799 36.59 3.32 -39.19
N VAL A 800 36.66 2.62 -38.06
CA VAL A 800 35.62 1.69 -37.60
C VAL A 800 34.84 2.39 -36.50
N GLU A 801 33.54 2.51 -36.70
CA GLU A 801 32.62 3.02 -35.70
C GLU A 801 32.03 1.84 -34.91
N ARG A 802 32.07 1.94 -33.58
CA ARG A 802 31.66 0.88 -32.66
C ARG A 802 30.48 1.39 -31.85
N VAL A 803 29.32 0.79 -32.05
CA VAL A 803 28.09 1.19 -31.39
C VAL A 803 27.71 0.12 -30.36
N PRO A 804 27.97 0.34 -29.05
CA PRO A 804 27.66 -0.62 -27.99
C PRO A 804 26.17 -0.61 -27.64
N PHE A 805 25.56 -1.78 -27.51
CA PHE A 805 24.18 -1.93 -26.98
C PHE A 805 24.12 -3.07 -25.95
N GLN A 806 23.20 -2.96 -24.99
CA GLN A 806 23.06 -3.88 -23.87
C GLN A 806 21.84 -4.78 -24.06
N LEU A 807 22.07 -6.09 -24.10
CA LEU A 807 21.03 -7.11 -24.04
C LEU A 807 21.10 -7.86 -22.71
N THR A 808 20.01 -8.52 -22.32
CA THR A 808 19.85 -9.31 -21.10
C THR A 808 19.51 -10.75 -21.45
N ALA A 809 19.65 -11.68 -20.51
CA ALA A 809 19.15 -13.05 -20.72
C ALA A 809 17.62 -13.13 -20.90
N GLY A 810 16.88 -12.06 -20.57
CA GLY A 810 15.45 -11.93 -20.82
C GLY A 810 15.09 -11.43 -22.23
N ASP A 811 16.08 -11.11 -23.06
CA ASP A 811 15.88 -10.77 -24.48
C ASP A 811 15.85 -12.06 -25.30
N ALA A 812 14.68 -12.38 -25.86
CA ALA A 812 14.46 -13.60 -26.62
C ALA A 812 14.89 -13.45 -28.10
N GLY A 813 15.13 -12.23 -28.55
CA GLY A 813 15.70 -11.94 -29.86
C GLY A 813 15.96 -10.45 -30.06
N VAL A 814 16.67 -10.12 -31.14
CA VAL A 814 17.10 -8.75 -31.43
C VAL A 814 17.08 -8.47 -32.94
N ASP A 815 16.59 -7.27 -33.29
CA ASP A 815 16.78 -6.64 -34.59
C ASP A 815 17.83 -5.53 -34.47
N VAL A 816 18.97 -5.68 -35.14
CA VAL A 816 20.01 -4.64 -35.23
C VAL A 816 19.90 -4.00 -36.60
N ILE A 817 19.30 -2.81 -36.65
CA ILE A 817 18.90 -2.12 -37.88
C ILE A 817 19.87 -0.96 -38.15
N LEU A 818 20.37 -0.89 -39.37
CA LEU A 818 21.19 0.20 -39.87
C LEU A 818 20.44 0.97 -40.96
N LEU A 819 20.24 2.26 -40.74
CA LEU A 819 19.77 3.21 -41.75
C LEU A 819 20.96 3.97 -42.31
N THR A 820 21.07 4.00 -43.64
CA THR A 820 22.13 4.71 -44.37
C THR A 820 21.63 5.03 -45.78
N PRO A 821 22.05 6.15 -46.42
CA PRO A 821 21.53 6.50 -47.75
C PRO A 821 21.92 5.49 -48.83
N ASN A 822 22.97 4.69 -48.59
CA ASN A 822 23.39 3.62 -49.50
C ASN A 822 23.97 2.47 -48.66
N THR A 823 23.30 1.32 -48.70
CA THR A 823 23.65 0.13 -47.93
C THR A 823 24.77 -0.70 -48.57
N ASP A 824 25.12 -0.45 -49.83
CA ASP A 824 26.19 -1.17 -50.56
C ASP A 824 27.61 -0.66 -50.25
N ILE A 825 27.71 0.49 -49.58
CA ILE A 825 29.00 1.13 -49.24
C ILE A 825 29.30 1.12 -47.74
N VAL A 826 28.49 0.40 -46.94
CA VAL A 826 28.73 0.22 -45.50
C VAL A 826 28.93 -1.26 -45.17
N ASP A 827 30.08 -1.60 -44.60
CA ASP A 827 30.37 -2.92 -44.04
C ASP A 827 29.83 -2.95 -42.60
N PHE A 828 28.70 -3.64 -42.43
CA PHE A 828 27.93 -3.74 -41.20
C PHE A 828 28.02 -5.15 -40.61
N ARG A 829 28.61 -5.25 -39.42
CA ARG A 829 28.79 -6.52 -38.69
C ARG A 829 28.36 -6.38 -37.23
N VAL A 830 28.02 -7.50 -36.61
CA VAL A 830 27.63 -7.54 -35.20
C VAL A 830 28.63 -8.38 -34.41
N GLU A 831 29.14 -7.84 -33.31
CA GLU A 831 30.07 -8.53 -32.41
C GLU A 831 29.37 -8.89 -31.10
N THR A 832 29.49 -10.16 -30.69
CA THR A 832 28.82 -10.73 -29.51
C THR A 832 29.61 -10.43 -28.24
N PRO A 833 29.01 -10.57 -27.03
CA PRO A 833 29.72 -10.38 -25.76
C PRO A 833 30.91 -11.31 -25.59
N SER A 834 30.85 -12.53 -26.16
CA SER A 834 31.95 -13.50 -26.13
C SER A 834 33.07 -13.20 -27.14
N GLY A 835 32.97 -12.13 -27.94
CA GLY A 835 33.91 -11.83 -29.02
C GLY A 835 33.63 -12.62 -30.31
N GLN A 836 32.39 -13.07 -30.50
CA GLN A 836 31.71 -13.39 -31.77
C GLN A 836 31.88 -12.34 -32.87
N LEU A 837 32.13 -12.67 -34.13
CA LEU A 837 31.83 -11.74 -35.25
C LEU A 837 30.79 -12.37 -36.18
N ILE A 838 29.64 -11.74 -36.28
CA ILE A 838 28.54 -12.11 -37.15
C ILE A 838 28.63 -11.26 -38.41
N GLU A 839 28.89 -11.93 -39.53
CA GLU A 839 28.95 -11.34 -40.87
C GLU A 839 27.66 -11.65 -41.65
N PRO A 840 27.31 -10.84 -42.67
CA PRO A 840 26.09 -11.02 -43.46
C PRO A 840 25.89 -12.43 -44.01
N TRP A 841 26.95 -13.03 -44.59
CA TRP A 841 26.88 -14.38 -45.15
C TRP A 841 26.51 -15.45 -44.11
N ARG A 842 27.01 -15.31 -42.87
CA ARG A 842 26.76 -16.27 -41.80
C ARG A 842 25.34 -16.16 -41.29
N ALA A 843 24.84 -14.94 -41.13
CA ALA A 843 23.45 -14.70 -40.76
C ALA A 843 22.45 -15.19 -41.82
N GLN A 844 22.87 -15.40 -43.06
CA GLN A 844 22.04 -16.01 -44.11
C GLN A 844 22.04 -17.55 -44.07
N SER A 845 23.08 -18.18 -43.52
CA SER A 845 23.19 -19.64 -43.45
C SER A 845 22.62 -20.25 -42.16
N GLU A 846 22.53 -19.47 -41.08
CA GLU A 846 22.07 -19.95 -39.77
C GLU A 846 20.53 -19.95 -39.65
N PRO A 847 19.90 -21.04 -39.15
CA PRO A 847 18.44 -21.09 -38.99
C PRO A 847 17.87 -20.01 -38.07
N GLY A 848 18.58 -19.64 -37.00
CA GLY A 848 18.17 -18.65 -36.00
C GLY A 848 18.55 -17.20 -36.31
N MET A 849 19.08 -16.92 -37.50
CA MET A 849 19.49 -15.58 -37.91
C MET A 849 18.96 -15.23 -39.30
N ARG A 850 18.81 -13.94 -39.56
CA ARG A 850 18.57 -13.40 -40.91
C ARG A 850 19.37 -12.12 -41.07
N PHE A 851 19.91 -11.91 -42.27
CA PHE A 851 20.43 -10.62 -42.70
C PHE A 851 19.68 -10.15 -43.93
N VAL A 852 19.09 -8.96 -43.83
CA VAL A 852 18.28 -8.34 -44.88
C VAL A 852 18.95 -7.03 -45.30
N ARG A 853 19.03 -6.80 -46.60
CA ARG A 853 19.59 -5.58 -47.19
C ARG A 853 18.65 -5.08 -48.29
N SER A 854 18.16 -3.87 -48.12
CA SER A 854 17.30 -3.13 -49.05
C SER A 854 17.89 -1.73 -49.30
N ASP A 855 17.23 -0.93 -50.13
CA ASP A 855 17.60 0.47 -50.29
C ASP A 855 17.28 1.25 -49.00
N GLY A 856 18.22 2.04 -48.51
CA GLY A 856 18.07 2.82 -47.28
C GLY A 856 18.17 2.06 -45.94
N VAL A 857 18.02 0.73 -45.92
CA VAL A 857 18.03 -0.08 -44.68
C VAL A 857 18.70 -1.45 -44.83
N SER A 858 19.49 -1.84 -43.83
CA SER A 858 20.00 -3.21 -43.68
C SER A 858 19.92 -3.64 -42.22
N TYR A 859 19.55 -4.89 -41.92
CA TYR A 859 19.39 -5.33 -40.54
C TYR A 859 19.73 -6.81 -40.33
N TYR A 860 20.14 -7.13 -39.10
CA TYR A 860 20.20 -8.48 -38.58
C TYR A 860 18.97 -8.74 -37.72
N ARG A 861 18.33 -9.91 -37.88
CA ARG A 861 17.33 -10.44 -36.95
C ARG A 861 17.86 -11.74 -36.37
N ILE A 862 17.98 -11.82 -35.05
CA ILE A 862 18.66 -12.92 -34.35
C ILE A 862 17.77 -13.41 -33.22
N ALA A 863 17.47 -14.71 -33.17
CA ALA A 863 16.85 -15.36 -32.01
C ALA A 863 17.90 -15.61 -30.91
N LEU A 864 17.54 -15.39 -29.65
CA LEU A 864 18.43 -15.51 -28.48
C LEU A 864 17.83 -16.48 -27.43
N PRO A 865 18.65 -17.21 -26.65
CA PRO A 865 20.09 -17.40 -26.83
C PRO A 865 20.38 -18.08 -28.16
N PHE A 866 21.53 -17.76 -28.75
CA PHE A 866 21.97 -18.44 -29.97
C PHE A 866 23.31 -19.14 -29.72
N GLU A 867 23.49 -20.28 -30.37
CA GLU A 867 24.68 -21.11 -30.24
C GLU A 867 25.65 -20.79 -31.39
N PHE A 868 26.72 -20.03 -31.12
CA PHE A 868 27.74 -19.74 -32.14
C PHE A 868 28.70 -20.92 -32.32
N MET A 869 29.04 -21.58 -31.21
CA MET A 869 29.88 -22.79 -31.13
C MET A 869 29.15 -23.81 -30.26
N ALA A 870 29.36 -25.11 -30.55
CA ALA A 870 28.78 -26.19 -29.75
C ALA A 870 28.98 -25.97 -28.24
N ASP A 871 27.89 -26.09 -27.48
CA ASP A 871 27.78 -25.88 -26.03
C ASP A 871 28.13 -24.46 -25.55
N ARG A 872 28.12 -23.45 -26.43
CA ARG A 872 28.33 -22.04 -26.07
C ARG A 872 27.26 -21.12 -26.63
N PHE A 873 26.46 -20.60 -25.71
CA PHE A 873 25.34 -19.71 -26.00
C PHE A 873 25.71 -18.25 -25.71
N ASP A 874 25.43 -17.37 -26.66
CA ASP A 874 25.46 -15.92 -26.48
C ASP A 874 24.01 -15.41 -26.35
N ALA A 875 23.76 -14.61 -25.31
CA ALA A 875 22.45 -13.97 -25.05
C ALA A 875 22.64 -12.57 -24.45
N GLY A 876 22.64 -12.46 -23.12
CA GLY A 876 22.84 -11.22 -22.38
C GLY A 876 24.29 -10.72 -22.42
N GLY A 877 24.47 -9.42 -22.30
CA GLY A 877 25.76 -8.74 -22.27
C GLY A 877 25.86 -7.55 -23.22
N THR A 878 27.07 -7.02 -23.34
CA THR A 878 27.36 -5.89 -24.24
C THR A 878 27.69 -6.38 -25.64
N TRP A 879 26.81 -6.09 -26.58
CA TRP A 879 26.99 -6.33 -28.00
C TRP A 879 27.49 -5.07 -28.71
N GLN A 880 28.08 -5.23 -29.90
CA GLN A 880 28.59 -4.11 -30.69
C GLN A 880 28.11 -4.19 -32.14
N ALA A 881 27.56 -3.11 -32.67
CA ALA A 881 27.46 -2.93 -34.12
C ALA A 881 28.76 -2.28 -34.62
N LEU A 882 29.46 -2.94 -35.53
CA LEU A 882 30.70 -2.49 -36.15
C LEU A 882 30.39 -1.98 -37.56
N LEU A 883 30.69 -0.69 -37.80
CA LEU A 883 30.40 -0.02 -39.06
C LEU A 883 31.68 0.56 -39.67
N THR A 884 31.92 0.34 -40.96
CA THR A 884 32.99 1.02 -41.69
C THR A 884 32.58 1.25 -43.15
N VAL A 885 33.19 2.24 -43.80
CA VAL A 885 32.97 2.47 -45.24
C VAL A 885 33.62 1.33 -46.01
N GLY A 886 32.82 0.54 -46.73
CA GLY A 886 33.24 -0.67 -47.41
C GLY A 886 32.05 -1.50 -47.91
N ARG A 887 32.27 -2.46 -48.80
CA ARG A 887 31.19 -3.33 -49.27
C ARG A 887 30.80 -4.34 -48.16
N PRO A 888 29.49 -4.65 -47.99
CA PRO A 888 29.04 -5.74 -47.13
C PRO A 888 29.68 -7.09 -47.49
N ARG A 889 30.03 -7.89 -46.48
CA ARG A 889 30.63 -9.23 -46.64
C ARG A 889 29.57 -10.32 -46.78
N ILE A 890 29.10 -10.52 -48.00
CA ILE A 890 28.09 -11.54 -48.36
C ILE A 890 28.69 -12.90 -48.75
N GLU A 891 30.01 -13.05 -48.67
CA GLU A 891 30.73 -14.30 -48.98
C GLU A 891 31.64 -14.70 -47.82
N ARG A 892 31.84 -16.01 -47.65
CA ARG A 892 32.73 -16.60 -46.66
C ARG A 892 34.20 -16.32 -47.00
N SER A 893 35.02 -15.99 -46.00
CA SER A 893 36.47 -15.82 -46.14
C SER A 893 37.25 -17.13 -45.98
N ASP A 894 38.52 -17.14 -46.40
CA ASP A 894 39.43 -18.29 -46.29
C ASP A 894 39.93 -18.55 -44.85
N SER A 895 39.45 -17.81 -43.85
CA SER A 895 39.83 -18.04 -42.45
C SER A 895 39.24 -19.35 -41.91
N ARG A 896 39.84 -19.88 -40.83
CA ARG A 896 39.41 -21.15 -40.21
C ARG A 896 37.91 -21.16 -39.85
N ASP A 897 37.40 -20.04 -39.36
CA ASP A 897 36.00 -19.89 -38.93
C ASP A 897 35.14 -19.21 -40.02
N GLY A 898 35.70 -18.95 -41.20
CA GLY A 898 35.05 -18.30 -42.33
C GLY A 898 34.87 -16.79 -42.20
N THR A 899 35.17 -16.18 -41.05
CA THR A 899 35.00 -14.75 -40.76
C THR A 899 36.31 -13.95 -40.95
N ASP A 900 36.23 -12.70 -41.39
CA ASP A 900 37.38 -11.82 -41.58
C ASP A 900 37.57 -10.90 -40.35
N PRO A 901 38.53 -11.16 -39.45
CA PRO A 901 38.71 -10.35 -38.23
C PRO A 901 39.31 -8.96 -38.48
N SER A 902 39.65 -8.59 -39.72
CA SER A 902 40.36 -7.33 -40.03
C SER A 902 39.64 -6.07 -39.54
N ILE A 903 38.30 -6.08 -39.45
CA ILE A 903 37.52 -4.96 -38.91
C ILE A 903 37.85 -4.68 -37.43
N ARG A 904 38.34 -5.68 -36.68
CA ARG A 904 38.74 -5.52 -35.27
C ARG A 904 40.06 -4.78 -35.10
N HIS A 905 40.97 -4.93 -36.08
CA HIS A 905 42.37 -4.52 -35.96
C HIS A 905 42.71 -3.23 -36.72
N ARG A 906 41.74 -2.59 -37.39
CA ARG A 906 41.92 -1.24 -37.94
C ARG A 906 42.11 -0.25 -36.79
N GLN A 907 43.33 0.21 -36.56
CA GLN A 907 43.64 1.25 -35.56
C GLN A 907 42.89 2.56 -35.90
N PRO A 908 42.33 3.28 -34.91
CA PRO A 908 41.98 4.68 -35.11
C PRO A 908 43.28 5.44 -35.42
N VAL A 909 43.36 6.10 -36.58
CA VAL A 909 44.54 6.93 -36.90
C VAL A 909 44.63 8.01 -35.83
N ALA A 910 45.70 7.94 -35.01
CA ALA A 910 45.93 8.90 -33.94
C ALA A 910 46.02 10.32 -34.51
N ALA A 911 45.16 11.22 -34.04
CA ALA A 911 45.36 12.64 -34.24
C ALA A 911 46.72 13.01 -33.62
N GLN A 912 47.66 13.52 -34.43
CA GLN A 912 48.91 14.05 -33.92
C GLN A 912 48.60 15.24 -32.98
N PRO A 913 49.10 15.25 -31.74
CA PRO A 913 48.92 16.40 -30.86
C PRO A 913 49.78 17.57 -31.37
N PRO A 914 49.33 18.82 -31.20
CA PRO A 914 50.17 19.97 -31.51
C PRO A 914 51.37 19.99 -30.55
N ARG A 915 52.56 20.29 -31.09
CA ARG A 915 53.78 20.50 -30.29
C ARG A 915 53.54 21.63 -29.29
N ILE A 916 53.47 21.29 -28.01
CA ILE A 916 53.52 22.26 -26.91
C ILE A 916 54.94 22.27 -26.33
N VAL A 917 55.53 23.47 -26.33
CA VAL A 917 56.83 23.78 -25.72
C VAL A 917 56.71 23.69 -24.20
N THR A 918 57.65 22.97 -23.59
CA THR A 918 57.77 22.76 -22.14
C THR A 918 58.22 24.00 -21.36
N ALA A 919 57.60 24.24 -20.19
CA ALA A 919 58.28 24.78 -19.00
C ALA A 919 57.58 24.29 -17.70
N PRO A 920 58.29 24.08 -16.57
CA PRO A 920 57.81 23.22 -15.48
C PRO A 920 57.43 23.95 -14.17
N SER A 921 56.87 23.16 -13.23
CA SER A 921 56.69 23.36 -11.77
C SER A 921 55.30 23.86 -11.32
N ARG A 922 54.66 23.44 -10.20
CA ARG A 922 55.07 22.66 -9.01
C ARG A 922 53.80 22.37 -8.14
N PHE A 923 53.76 21.21 -7.45
CA PHE A 923 52.89 20.80 -6.30
C PHE A 923 51.36 20.63 -6.52
N ALA A 924 50.58 19.90 -5.70
CA ALA A 924 50.56 18.51 -5.18
C ALA A 924 49.26 18.35 -4.33
N ARG A 925 48.47 17.27 -4.57
CA ARG A 925 47.37 16.68 -3.72
C ARG A 925 46.13 17.57 -3.39
N ALA A 926 44.87 17.10 -3.29
CA ALA A 926 44.21 15.79 -3.41
C ALA A 926 42.65 15.99 -3.48
N GLN A 927 41.95 14.92 -3.91
CA GLN A 927 40.55 14.51 -3.66
C GLN A 927 39.36 14.97 -4.54
N ARG A 928 38.73 13.92 -5.12
CA ARG A 928 37.30 13.61 -5.37
C ARG A 928 36.46 14.42 -6.38
N ALA A 929 35.79 13.62 -7.23
CA ALA A 929 34.54 13.84 -7.98
C ALA A 929 34.57 14.80 -9.17
N SER A 930 34.41 14.26 -10.38
CA SER A 930 33.38 14.65 -11.37
C SER A 930 33.59 13.93 -12.71
N ILE A 931 32.62 13.10 -13.08
CA ILE A 931 32.36 12.67 -14.46
C ILE A 931 31.50 13.78 -15.06
N LEU A 932 32.09 14.59 -15.95
CA LEU A 932 31.42 15.51 -16.87
C LEU A 932 32.52 16.21 -17.68
N ALA A 933 32.63 15.88 -18.97
CA ALA A 933 33.13 16.79 -20.01
C ALA A 933 33.11 16.10 -21.38
N ALA A 934 32.06 16.36 -22.15
CA ALA A 934 32.16 16.51 -23.59
C ALA A 934 31.18 17.61 -24.01
N GLU A 935 31.50 18.84 -23.62
CA GLU A 935 31.04 20.06 -24.28
C GLU A 935 32.27 20.72 -24.91
N GLN A 936 32.17 21.17 -26.15
CA GLN A 936 32.40 22.57 -26.52
C GLN A 936 32.17 22.85 -28.03
N PRO A 937 32.01 24.13 -28.44
CA PRO A 937 30.89 24.59 -29.25
C PRO A 937 31.25 25.00 -30.68
N SER A 938 30.22 25.32 -31.45
CA SER A 938 30.27 25.95 -32.77
C SER A 938 30.99 27.31 -32.74
N LEU A 939 31.92 27.50 -33.68
CA LEU A 939 32.47 28.81 -34.05
C LEU A 939 32.16 29.13 -35.50
N ALA A 940 31.74 30.38 -35.71
CA ALA A 940 31.29 30.96 -36.96
C ALA A 940 32.42 31.29 -37.94
N GLY A 941 32.11 31.19 -39.24
CA GLY A 941 32.49 32.13 -40.30
C GLY A 941 33.96 32.17 -40.79
N GLY A 942 34.22 31.56 -41.95
CA GLY A 942 35.41 31.81 -42.78
C GLY A 942 35.56 30.78 -43.92
N PRO A 943 36.06 31.16 -45.12
CA PRO A 943 35.83 30.39 -46.35
C PRO A 943 36.62 29.08 -46.43
N ILE A 944 35.98 28.09 -47.03
CA ILE A 944 36.37 26.68 -47.09
C ILE A 944 37.45 26.49 -48.18
N GLY A 945 38.64 26.06 -47.76
CA GLY A 945 39.63 25.44 -48.64
C GLY A 945 39.36 23.93 -48.76
N GLU A 946 39.39 23.43 -50.00
CA GLU A 946 39.21 22.02 -50.38
C GLU A 946 40.13 21.08 -49.61
N HIS A 947 39.54 20.14 -48.87
CA HIS A 947 39.88 18.71 -48.73
C HIS A 947 39.06 18.11 -47.56
N GLY A 948 37.73 18.14 -47.67
CA GLY A 948 36.84 17.45 -46.73
C GLY A 948 36.62 16.00 -47.16
N PHE A 949 36.97 15.04 -46.31
CA PHE A 949 36.60 13.63 -46.53
C PHE A 949 35.07 13.52 -46.65
N ARG A 950 34.57 12.87 -47.71
CA ARG A 950 33.14 12.54 -47.84
C ARG A 950 32.76 11.54 -46.75
N THR A 951 32.03 11.98 -45.73
CA THR A 951 31.49 11.12 -44.66
C THR A 951 30.14 10.54 -45.04
N VAL A 952 29.80 9.33 -44.57
CA VAL A 952 28.50 8.68 -44.82
C VAL A 952 27.64 8.75 -43.56
N PRO A 953 26.48 9.43 -43.56
CA PRO A 953 25.60 9.48 -42.38
C PRO A 953 24.95 8.11 -42.13
N TYR A 954 24.74 7.76 -40.86
CA TYR A 954 24.07 6.53 -40.46
C TYR A 954 23.19 6.74 -39.21
N SER A 955 22.21 5.86 -39.01
CA SER A 955 21.51 5.64 -37.73
C SER A 955 21.49 4.15 -37.43
N VAL A 956 21.80 3.77 -36.19
CA VAL A 956 21.61 2.39 -35.71
C VAL A 956 20.39 2.37 -34.80
N VAL A 957 19.45 1.47 -35.06
CA VAL A 957 18.28 1.24 -34.22
C VAL A 957 18.31 -0.21 -33.78
N VAL A 958 18.22 -0.45 -32.47
CA VAL A 958 18.21 -1.81 -31.91
C VAL A 958 16.87 -2.06 -31.25
N HIS A 959 16.13 -3.04 -31.76
CA HIS A 959 14.90 -3.53 -31.13
C HIS A 959 15.15 -4.90 -30.50
N ALA A 960 14.66 -5.14 -29.30
CA ALA A 960 14.74 -6.42 -28.62
C ALA A 960 13.34 -6.98 -28.36
N TYR A 961 13.13 -8.25 -28.67
CA TYR A 961 11.95 -9.00 -28.27
C TYR A 961 12.15 -9.47 -26.84
N SER A 962 11.82 -8.57 -25.91
CA SER A 962 12.28 -8.61 -24.54
C SER A 962 11.15 -8.90 -23.55
N ASN A 963 11.43 -9.70 -22.52
CA ASN A 963 10.56 -9.79 -21.36
C ASN A 963 10.66 -8.55 -20.45
N LEU A 964 11.75 -7.78 -20.53
CA LEU A 964 11.89 -6.46 -19.90
C LEU A 964 11.28 -5.38 -20.80
N THR A 965 10.17 -4.77 -20.38
CA THR A 965 9.46 -3.73 -21.12
C THR A 965 9.67 -2.35 -20.51
N MET A 966 9.74 -1.31 -21.36
CA MET A 966 9.71 0.08 -20.95
C MET A 966 8.62 0.84 -21.71
N GLU A 967 7.58 1.23 -20.98
CA GLU A 967 6.61 2.19 -21.47
C GLU A 967 7.00 3.60 -21.05
N ALA A 968 6.75 4.57 -21.92
CA ALA A 968 6.95 5.99 -21.62
C ALA A 968 5.91 6.81 -22.37
N GLN A 969 5.41 7.85 -21.72
CA GLN A 969 4.36 8.75 -22.21
C GLN A 969 4.67 10.19 -21.81
N ALA A 970 4.28 11.14 -22.66
CA ALA A 970 4.38 12.57 -22.40
C ALA A 970 2.97 13.17 -22.38
N GLU A 971 2.62 13.79 -21.27
CA GLU A 971 1.32 14.41 -21.05
C GLU A 971 1.50 15.94 -21.08
N GLN A 972 0.79 16.58 -22.02
CA GLN A 972 0.86 18.01 -22.28
C GLN A 972 -0.57 18.56 -22.43
N HIS A 973 -0.98 19.42 -21.49
CA HIS A 973 -2.32 20.02 -21.50
C HIS A 973 -2.39 21.41 -22.17
N SER A 974 -1.24 21.98 -22.50
CA SER A 974 -1.15 23.30 -23.12
C SER A 974 0.01 23.35 -24.11
N PHE A 975 -0.18 24.09 -25.20
CA PHE A 975 0.74 24.20 -26.33
C PHE A 975 1.32 25.61 -26.51
N VAL A 976 1.06 26.52 -25.57
CA VAL A 976 1.67 27.87 -25.57
C VAL A 976 3.08 27.86 -24.94
N PRO A 977 3.95 28.84 -25.28
CA PRO A 977 5.28 28.96 -24.66
C PRO A 977 5.20 29.04 -23.13
N GLY A 978 6.01 28.25 -22.44
CA GLY A 978 5.97 28.12 -20.98
C GLY A 978 5.06 26.99 -20.48
N ALA A 979 4.40 26.24 -21.38
CA ALA A 979 3.64 25.05 -21.01
C ALA A 979 4.52 24.00 -20.33
N ARG A 980 3.90 23.27 -19.40
CA ARG A 980 4.51 22.19 -18.64
C ARG A 980 4.20 20.86 -19.29
N VAL A 981 5.22 20.00 -19.40
CA VAL A 981 5.10 18.63 -19.90
C VAL A 981 5.42 17.66 -18.76
N PHE A 982 4.51 16.73 -18.51
CA PHE A 982 4.69 15.63 -17.55
C PHE A 982 5.16 14.38 -18.29
N LEU A 983 6.12 13.67 -17.70
CA LEU A 983 6.69 12.45 -18.24
C LEU A 983 6.38 11.31 -17.29
N HIS A 984 5.83 10.23 -17.84
CA HIS A 984 5.54 9.01 -17.12
C HIS A 984 6.29 7.86 -17.80
N ALA A 985 6.91 6.99 -17.02
CA ALA A 985 7.54 5.77 -17.53
C ALA A 985 7.28 4.59 -16.61
N THR A 986 7.12 3.40 -17.18
CA THR A 986 6.91 2.14 -16.45
C THR A 986 7.92 1.11 -16.92
N LEU A 987 8.59 0.45 -15.99
CA LEU A 987 9.51 -0.66 -16.24
C LEU A 987 8.94 -1.93 -15.63
N ALA A 988 8.84 -2.99 -16.45
CA ALA A 988 8.38 -4.29 -15.99
C ALA A 988 9.21 -5.42 -16.62
N ARG A 989 9.35 -6.54 -15.92
CA ARG A 989 9.99 -7.77 -16.40
C ARG A 989 8.99 -8.92 -16.34
N SER A 990 8.66 -9.48 -17.49
CA SER A 990 7.64 -10.52 -17.67
C SER A 990 6.28 -10.09 -17.07
N GLY A 991 6.01 -8.77 -17.03
CA GLY A 991 4.84 -8.17 -16.39
C GLY A 991 5.00 -7.82 -14.90
N ILE A 992 6.12 -8.17 -14.27
CA ILE A 992 6.43 -7.84 -12.86
C ILE A 992 7.11 -6.46 -12.81
N PRO A 993 6.61 -5.48 -12.04
CA PRO A 993 7.27 -4.18 -11.94
C PRO A 993 8.73 -4.30 -11.50
N ALA A 994 9.65 -3.70 -12.26
CA ALA A 994 11.08 -3.78 -11.99
C ALA A 994 11.50 -2.67 -11.00
N ALA A 995 11.67 -3.02 -9.72
CA ALA A 995 11.94 -2.08 -8.63
C ALA A 995 13.42 -2.02 -8.21
N GLY A 996 13.87 -0.86 -7.72
CA GLY A 996 14.95 -0.74 -6.72
C GLY A 996 16.33 -0.26 -7.18
N ASP A 997 16.70 -0.44 -8.45
CA ASP A 997 18.04 -0.14 -8.97
C ASP A 997 18.08 0.40 -10.40
N ALA A 998 16.91 0.59 -11.03
CA ALA A 998 16.78 1.24 -12.33
C ALA A 998 16.81 2.77 -12.20
N GLN A 999 17.66 3.42 -12.97
CA GLN A 999 17.66 4.86 -13.17
C GLN A 999 16.91 5.20 -14.45
N VAL A 1000 15.90 6.06 -14.34
CA VAL A 1000 15.13 6.57 -15.48
C VAL A 1000 15.30 8.08 -15.58
N TRP A 1001 15.64 8.56 -16.78
CA TRP A 1001 15.74 9.99 -17.06
C TRP A 1001 15.30 10.27 -18.50
N ALA A 1002 15.02 11.52 -18.79
CA ALA A 1002 14.74 11.99 -20.14
C ALA A 1002 15.78 13.00 -20.59
N GLU A 1003 16.33 12.80 -21.79
CA GLU A 1003 17.14 13.79 -22.51
C GLU A 1003 16.20 14.62 -23.38
N VAL A 1004 15.98 15.87 -23.00
CA VAL A 1004 15.06 16.80 -23.67
C VAL A 1004 15.85 17.74 -24.55
N THR A 1005 15.73 17.59 -25.88
CA THR A 1005 16.32 18.50 -26.85
C THR A 1005 15.29 19.56 -27.24
N ALA A 1006 15.56 20.81 -26.86
CA ALA A 1006 14.73 21.96 -27.19
C ALA A 1006 14.85 22.33 -28.68
N PRO A 1007 13.90 23.12 -29.24
CA PRO A 1007 13.89 23.49 -30.65
C PRO A 1007 15.17 24.20 -31.13
N GLY A 1008 15.87 24.91 -30.24
CA GLY A 1008 17.14 25.58 -30.53
C GLY A 1008 18.37 24.65 -30.52
N GLY A 1009 18.19 23.35 -30.32
CA GLY A 1009 19.27 22.36 -30.28
C GLY A 1009 19.93 22.15 -28.92
N SER A 1010 19.57 22.95 -27.89
CA SER A 1010 20.06 22.75 -26.53
C SER A 1010 19.41 21.53 -25.88
N THR A 1011 20.20 20.64 -25.30
CA THR A 1011 19.72 19.46 -24.58
C THR A 1011 19.79 19.66 -23.07
N SER A 1012 18.74 19.27 -22.35
CA SER A 1012 18.70 19.20 -20.89
C SER A 1012 18.35 17.78 -20.43
N THR A 1013 18.73 17.44 -19.19
CA THR A 1013 18.40 16.14 -18.60
C THR A 1013 17.37 16.31 -17.50
N VAL A 1014 16.29 15.54 -17.55
CA VAL A 1014 15.20 15.52 -16.57
C VAL A 1014 15.21 14.16 -15.87
N PRO A 1015 15.56 14.06 -14.59
CA PRO A 1015 15.44 12.81 -13.86
C PRO A 1015 13.96 12.46 -13.64
N LEU A 1016 13.61 11.17 -13.77
CA LEU A 1016 12.29 10.66 -13.41
C LEU A 1016 12.40 9.88 -12.09
N ALA A 1017 11.64 10.30 -11.08
CA ALA A 1017 11.65 9.69 -9.76
C ALA A 1017 10.65 8.52 -9.69
N GLU A 1018 11.03 7.44 -9.04
CA GLU A 1018 10.15 6.30 -8.79
C GLU A 1018 9.03 6.71 -7.81
N SER A 1019 7.78 6.69 -8.27
CA SER A 1019 6.60 7.03 -7.45
C SER A 1019 5.99 5.79 -6.80
N GLU A 1020 6.01 4.67 -7.51
CA GLU A 1020 5.57 3.33 -7.09
C GLU A 1020 6.54 2.33 -7.72
N SER A 1021 6.60 1.11 -7.19
CA SER A 1021 7.46 0.03 -7.71
C SER A 1021 7.40 -0.06 -9.25
N GLY A 1022 8.51 0.25 -9.94
CA GLY A 1022 8.63 0.21 -11.39
C GLY A 1022 7.95 1.35 -12.16
N ARG A 1023 7.38 2.36 -11.50
CA ARG A 1023 6.72 3.52 -12.13
C ARG A 1023 7.47 4.82 -11.80
N PHE A 1024 7.81 5.58 -12.83
CA PHE A 1024 8.68 6.75 -12.76
C PHE A 1024 7.98 7.98 -13.32
N THR A 1025 8.15 9.13 -12.64
CA THR A 1025 7.51 10.39 -13.03
C THR A 1025 8.51 11.55 -13.03
N GLY A 1026 8.38 12.45 -14.00
CA GLY A 1026 9.24 13.63 -14.15
C GLY A 1026 8.51 14.75 -14.87
N ARG A 1027 9.11 15.95 -14.91
CA ARG A 1027 8.50 17.11 -15.59
C ARG A 1027 9.54 18.12 -16.04
N PHE A 1028 9.21 18.86 -17.09
CA PHE A 1028 9.96 20.05 -17.52
C PHE A 1028 9.03 21.13 -18.06
N ASP A 1029 9.51 22.38 -18.07
CA ASP A 1029 8.81 23.53 -18.63
C ASP A 1029 9.44 23.90 -19.98
N THR A 1030 8.60 24.28 -20.95
CA THR A 1030 9.05 24.60 -22.31
C THR A 1030 9.60 26.03 -22.39
N THR A 1031 10.82 26.19 -22.93
CA THR A 1031 11.59 27.47 -22.91
C THR A 1031 11.55 28.27 -24.23
N GLY A 1032 11.02 27.69 -25.30
CA GLY A 1032 11.02 28.21 -26.65
C GLY A 1032 9.98 27.55 -27.56
N VAL A 1033 9.66 28.21 -28.68
CA VAL A 1033 8.69 27.75 -29.69
C VAL A 1033 9.32 26.69 -30.59
N GLY A 1034 8.60 25.59 -30.84
CA GLY A 1034 8.98 24.50 -31.73
C GLY A 1034 8.72 23.13 -31.12
N VAL A 1035 9.35 22.10 -31.68
CA VAL A 1035 9.26 20.71 -31.21
C VAL A 1035 10.36 20.38 -30.22
N TYR A 1036 9.97 19.83 -29.07
CA TYR A 1036 10.87 19.22 -28.09
C TYR A 1036 10.95 17.73 -28.37
N ARG A 1037 12.17 17.23 -28.58
CA ARG A 1037 12.43 15.79 -28.69
C ARG A 1037 12.85 15.27 -27.33
N ILE A 1038 12.14 14.26 -26.84
CA ILE A 1038 12.29 13.76 -25.48
C ILE A 1038 12.72 12.30 -25.60
N ARG A 1039 13.98 11.99 -25.32
CA ARG A 1039 14.47 10.61 -25.28
C ARG A 1039 14.46 10.12 -23.84
N VAL A 1040 13.45 9.34 -23.49
CA VAL A 1040 13.36 8.67 -22.19
C VAL A 1040 14.28 7.46 -22.21
N ARG A 1041 15.13 7.32 -21.20
CA ARG A 1041 16.12 6.26 -21.08
C ARG A 1041 16.01 5.62 -19.71
N ALA A 1042 16.15 4.30 -19.68
CA ALA A 1042 16.29 3.52 -18.47
C ALA A 1042 17.60 2.72 -18.52
N ARG A 1043 18.30 2.67 -17.39
CA ARG A 1043 19.42 1.75 -17.16
C ARG A 1043 19.32 1.15 -15.79
N GLY A 1044 19.69 -0.11 -15.65
CA GLY A 1044 19.71 -0.78 -14.36
C GLY A 1044 20.40 -2.13 -14.46
N THR A 1045 20.29 -2.89 -13.39
CA THR A 1045 20.74 -4.27 -13.34
C THR A 1045 19.54 -5.20 -13.18
N THR A 1046 19.57 -6.35 -13.87
CA THR A 1046 18.63 -7.42 -13.56
C THR A 1046 19.03 -8.03 -12.20
N PRO A 1047 18.11 -8.71 -11.49
CA PRO A 1047 18.45 -9.51 -10.31
C PRO A 1047 19.56 -10.55 -10.53
N GLY A 1048 19.82 -10.95 -11.79
CA GLY A 1048 20.95 -11.81 -12.17
C GLY A 1048 22.29 -11.06 -12.32
N GLY A 1049 22.32 -9.76 -12.05
CA GLY A 1049 23.50 -8.89 -12.17
C GLY A 1049 23.78 -8.36 -13.57
N GLU A 1050 22.92 -8.62 -14.56
CA GLU A 1050 23.14 -8.19 -15.95
C GLU A 1050 22.71 -6.74 -16.14
N ALA A 1051 23.53 -5.92 -16.80
CA ALA A 1051 23.14 -4.54 -17.12
C ALA A 1051 22.09 -4.52 -18.25
N PHE A 1052 21.10 -3.64 -18.14
CA PHE A 1052 20.13 -3.39 -19.22
C PHE A 1052 20.06 -1.91 -19.59
N ALA A 1053 19.61 -1.65 -20.81
CA ALA A 1053 19.26 -0.31 -21.29
C ALA A 1053 17.97 -0.36 -22.13
N ARG A 1054 17.08 0.61 -21.94
CA ARG A 1054 15.88 0.81 -22.75
C ARG A 1054 15.75 2.29 -23.09
N GLU A 1055 15.26 2.59 -24.29
CA GLU A 1055 15.07 3.95 -24.80
C GLU A 1055 13.69 4.10 -25.42
N LYS A 1056 13.08 5.28 -25.34
CA LYS A 1056 11.84 5.60 -26.05
C LYS A 1056 11.82 7.07 -26.39
N THR A 1057 11.52 7.38 -27.65
CA THR A 1057 11.43 8.77 -28.10
C THR A 1057 9.99 9.24 -28.00
N LEU A 1058 9.79 10.41 -27.40
CA LEU A 1058 8.53 11.12 -27.30
C LEU A 1058 8.72 12.52 -27.87
N THR A 1059 7.63 13.19 -28.20
CA THR A 1059 7.67 14.59 -28.67
C THR A 1059 6.65 15.43 -27.94
N ALA A 1060 7.00 16.69 -27.67
CA ALA A 1060 6.09 17.74 -27.23
C ALA A 1060 6.22 18.93 -28.18
N ALA A 1061 5.15 19.69 -28.38
CA ALA A 1061 5.16 20.80 -29.33
C ALA A 1061 4.61 22.08 -28.70
N VAL A 1062 5.19 23.21 -29.10
CA VAL A 1062 4.83 24.54 -28.58
C VAL A 1062 4.85 25.57 -29.69
N TRP A 1063 3.80 26.39 -29.80
CA TRP A 1063 3.75 27.52 -30.72
C TRP A 1063 2.89 28.67 -30.19
N ARG A 1064 3.03 29.85 -30.81
CA ARG A 1064 2.28 31.04 -30.39
C ARG A 1064 0.80 30.84 -30.71
N GLY A 1065 -0.06 30.97 -29.70
CA GLY A 1065 -1.50 30.75 -29.83
C GLY A 1065 -1.92 29.28 -29.79
N GLY A 1066 -1.07 28.37 -29.33
CA GLY A 1066 -1.30 26.92 -29.48
C GLY A 1066 -2.51 26.31 -28.79
N ASP A 1067 -3.08 26.98 -27.78
CA ASP A 1067 -4.33 26.55 -27.14
C ASP A 1067 -5.60 27.07 -27.86
N GLN A 1068 -5.44 27.81 -28.96
CA GLN A 1068 -6.56 28.24 -29.79
C GLN A 1068 -6.97 27.09 -30.70
N THR A 1069 -8.25 26.74 -30.67
CA THR A 1069 -8.83 25.76 -31.62
C THR A 1069 -8.60 26.24 -33.05
N PRO A 1070 -8.07 25.40 -33.96
CA PRO A 1070 -8.09 25.71 -35.38
C PRO A 1070 -9.54 26.00 -35.79
N PRO A 1071 -9.81 26.99 -36.65
CA PRO A 1071 -11.15 27.19 -37.16
C PRO A 1071 -11.62 25.90 -37.82
N SER A 1072 -12.71 25.33 -37.30
CA SER A 1072 -13.39 24.19 -37.92
C SER A 1072 -13.67 24.51 -39.39
N PRO A 1073 -13.55 23.55 -40.34
CA PRO A 1073 -13.99 23.78 -41.71
C PRO A 1073 -15.47 24.15 -41.65
N SER A 1074 -15.75 25.45 -41.82
CA SER A 1074 -17.10 25.97 -41.78
C SER A 1074 -17.89 25.26 -42.87
N THR A 1075 -18.98 24.61 -42.49
CA THR A 1075 -20.06 24.26 -43.40
C THR A 1075 -20.47 25.52 -44.14
N GLY A 1076 -20.04 25.66 -45.41
CA GLY A 1076 -20.66 26.40 -46.52
C GLY A 1076 -21.10 27.87 -46.40
N ASP A 1077 -21.49 28.38 -45.25
CA ASP A 1077 -22.35 29.56 -45.15
C ASP A 1077 -21.58 30.87 -44.87
N GLY A 1078 -20.40 30.80 -44.25
CA GLY A 1078 -19.66 31.99 -43.82
C GLY A 1078 -19.01 32.80 -44.94
N ALA A 1079 -18.49 32.14 -45.99
CA ALA A 1079 -17.81 32.81 -47.09
C ALA A 1079 -18.79 33.58 -47.99
N HIS A 1080 -19.99 33.02 -48.21
CA HIS A 1080 -21.06 33.69 -48.94
C HIS A 1080 -21.54 34.94 -48.18
N GLU A 1081 -21.76 34.82 -46.86
CA GLU A 1081 -22.22 35.93 -46.04
C GLU A 1081 -21.19 37.06 -45.90
N GLN A 1082 -19.89 36.73 -45.80
CA GLN A 1082 -18.80 37.71 -45.76
C GLN A 1082 -18.58 38.41 -47.10
N LEU A 1083 -18.63 37.67 -48.21
CA LEU A 1083 -18.56 38.25 -49.56
C LEU A 1083 -19.75 39.17 -49.82
N CYS A 1084 -20.95 38.77 -49.39
CA CYS A 1084 -22.16 39.59 -49.44
C CYS A 1084 -22.06 40.83 -48.57
N LYS A 1085 -21.50 40.75 -47.35
CA LYS A 1085 -21.25 41.92 -46.49
C LYS A 1085 -20.27 42.89 -47.14
N LEU A 1086 -19.19 42.41 -47.76
CA LEU A 1086 -18.20 43.24 -48.45
C LEU A 1086 -18.80 43.95 -49.68
N LEU A 1087 -19.47 43.20 -50.56
CA LEU A 1087 -20.09 43.74 -51.78
C LEU A 1087 -21.22 44.72 -51.44
N THR A 1088 -22.00 44.45 -50.38
CA THR A 1088 -23.04 45.36 -49.90
C THR A 1088 -22.44 46.64 -49.31
N CYS A 1089 -21.31 46.56 -48.61
CA CYS A 1089 -20.59 47.72 -48.11
C CYS A 1089 -20.07 48.62 -49.25
N LEU A 1090 -19.56 48.02 -50.33
CA LEU A 1090 -19.05 48.74 -51.49
C LEU A 1090 -20.17 49.39 -52.33
N LEU A 1091 -21.29 48.69 -52.52
CA LEU A 1091 -22.32 49.06 -53.50
C LEU A 1091 -23.58 49.73 -52.91
N ARG A 1092 -23.75 49.81 -51.59
CA ARG A 1092 -24.89 50.52 -50.98
C ARG A 1092 -24.86 52.03 -51.31
N ARG A 1093 -26.02 52.70 -51.26
CA ARG A 1093 -26.16 54.12 -51.64
C ARG A 1093 -25.35 55.10 -50.77
N ASP A 1094 -24.91 54.65 -49.59
CA ASP A 1094 -24.04 55.39 -48.66
C ASP A 1094 -22.76 54.57 -48.34
N GLY A 1095 -22.26 53.86 -49.35
CA GLY A 1095 -21.12 52.94 -49.27
C GLY A 1095 -19.80 53.60 -49.64
N ALA A 1096 -18.79 52.79 -49.93
CA ALA A 1096 -17.48 53.28 -50.36
C ALA A 1096 -17.51 54.03 -51.71
N ILE A 1097 -18.54 53.80 -52.53
CA ILE A 1097 -18.76 54.54 -53.79
C ILE A 1097 -19.52 55.83 -53.49
N THR A 1098 -18.84 56.97 -53.68
CA THR A 1098 -19.43 58.29 -53.46
C THR A 1098 -20.38 58.68 -54.60
N PRO A 1099 -21.35 59.60 -54.36
CA PRO A 1099 -22.30 60.05 -55.37
C PRO A 1099 -21.64 60.63 -56.64
N GLU A 1100 -20.54 61.38 -56.51
CA GLU A 1100 -19.74 61.86 -57.64
C GLU A 1100 -19.13 60.72 -58.48
N PHE A 1101 -18.67 59.64 -57.84
CA PHE A 1101 -18.08 58.50 -58.54
C PHE A 1101 -19.14 57.63 -59.22
N GLU A 1102 -20.30 57.45 -58.60
CA GLU A 1102 -21.46 56.79 -59.20
C GLU A 1102 -21.93 57.52 -60.48
N LYS A 1103 -21.91 58.86 -60.49
CA LYS A 1103 -22.25 59.66 -61.68
C LYS A 1103 -21.26 59.44 -62.84
N ARG A 1104 -19.97 59.25 -62.54
CA ARG A 1104 -18.92 58.93 -63.53
C ARG A 1104 -19.04 57.50 -64.07
N LEU A 1105 -19.35 56.53 -63.20
CA LEU A 1105 -19.54 55.14 -63.61
C LEU A 1105 -20.78 54.96 -64.51
N ARG A 1106 -21.88 55.69 -64.23
CA ARG A 1106 -23.05 55.71 -65.11
C ARG A 1106 -22.75 56.33 -66.48
N ALA A 1107 -21.90 57.35 -66.53
CA ALA A 1107 -21.45 57.95 -67.80
C ALA A 1107 -20.55 57.01 -68.63
N LEU A 1108 -19.92 56.02 -67.99
CA LEU A 1108 -19.14 54.95 -68.64
C LEU A 1108 -19.99 53.72 -69.02
N GLY A 1109 -21.33 53.79 -68.88
CA GLY A 1109 -22.26 52.75 -69.30
C GLY A 1109 -22.55 51.66 -68.26
N LEU A 1110 -22.04 51.79 -67.03
CA LEU A 1110 -22.31 50.84 -65.95
C LEU A 1110 -23.64 51.15 -65.25
N ASN A 1111 -24.60 50.23 -65.35
CA ASN A 1111 -25.89 50.33 -64.66
C ASN A 1111 -25.80 49.81 -63.22
N LEU A 1112 -25.49 50.72 -62.30
CA LEU A 1112 -25.32 50.40 -60.89
C LEU A 1112 -26.62 49.98 -60.18
N ASP A 1113 -27.79 50.36 -60.70
CA ASP A 1113 -29.06 49.89 -60.16
C ASP A 1113 -29.32 48.41 -60.51
N ALA A 1114 -28.93 47.99 -61.72
CA ALA A 1114 -28.97 46.58 -62.12
C ALA A 1114 -27.96 45.75 -61.32
N ALA A 1115 -26.73 46.25 -61.12
CA ALA A 1115 -25.70 45.57 -60.32
C ALA A 1115 -26.12 45.37 -58.86
N ARG A 1116 -26.75 46.38 -58.24
CA ARG A 1116 -27.32 46.27 -56.88
C ARG A 1116 -28.46 45.26 -56.80
N LYS A 1117 -29.29 45.16 -57.85
CA LYS A 1117 -30.38 44.17 -57.92
C LYS A 1117 -29.84 42.74 -58.06
N CYS A 1118 -28.85 42.52 -58.92
CA CYS A 1118 -28.17 41.22 -59.03
C CYS A 1118 -27.48 40.81 -57.72
N LEU A 1119 -26.87 41.77 -57.00
CA LEU A 1119 -26.28 41.51 -55.69
C LEU A 1119 -27.34 41.11 -54.66
N ALA A 1120 -28.51 41.76 -54.65
CA ALA A 1120 -29.59 41.43 -53.75
C ALA A 1120 -30.22 40.04 -54.04
N GLU A 1121 -30.17 39.58 -55.29
CA GLU A 1121 -30.57 38.21 -55.66
C GLU A 1121 -29.49 37.18 -55.30
N PHE A 1122 -28.21 37.49 -55.56
CA PHE A 1122 -27.07 36.63 -55.22
C PHE A 1122 -26.96 36.38 -53.70
N CYS A 1123 -27.22 37.40 -52.88
CA CYS A 1123 -27.09 37.35 -51.41
C CYS A 1123 -28.37 36.90 -50.67
N ARG A 1124 -29.39 36.42 -51.38
CA ARG A 1124 -30.64 35.86 -50.81
C ARG A 1124 -30.65 34.33 -50.76
N GLY A 1125 -29.59 33.68 -51.26
CA GLY A 1125 -29.45 32.23 -51.37
C GLY A 1125 -28.98 31.59 -50.08
#